data_AF-A0A9E0IT09-F1
#
_entry.id   AF-A0A9E0IT09-F1
#
_cell.length_a   1.000
_cell.length_b   1.000
_cell.length_c   1.000
_cell.angle_alpha   90.00
_cell.angle_beta   90.00
_cell.angle_gamma   90.00
#
_symmetry.space_group_name_H-M   'P 1'
#
loop_
_entity.id
_entity.type
_entity.pdbx_description
1 polymer ?
#
loop_
_entity_poly.entity_id
_entity_poly.type
_entity_poly.pdbx_seq_one_letter_code
_entity_poly.pdbx_strand_id
1 'polypeptide(L)'
;MGGHIDECTSCRAALVALVRARGTPRPGVLGMDDAPVGPVLRLGPGATLGRYRVVSTLGAGAMGVVYRAHDPALERDVALKVMRVAPGVRADAVAERMVRESRLLARVVDPAVVTIHDVGVEGGQVFLAMELVEGVTLAAWLAAAARPVAAVLDVLARAGAGLAAAHRAGVVHRDFKPDNVLVAGVEASARPARVAVTDFGVARVASVDGEGVSATAPAGAAIELTATGVAVGTPAYMAPEQLAGGTVDARADVFAFAVTAWEALYQRRPYLGATVAALRQALDGARPVAPARGRGGVVPGRVRRVLEAALARDPAARPASMAPILAALVARPRWRTAASAAALTAVVAAGAGAYVADHLAGDAAPTACARARADLAATWHGGSPAALASAGARAGVSKADLTDATSQLAERARALASVLDARCEAGVTPAPVAACVAARQLELAASMRQVDRLGPGHGAGLRMLVRAVNDPAACLEPATGTVAAAWPLEAARQDAVAAVRLRIVAVEAQRARSDFAAALAAAEALGPDVAAVGWEPLAAEHLALLGSIQIQGTNTAAGGETLRQAAALAERVHHDYVAASVWLQLVQNTAFTERDPARALEYARYADAASARLRRPAPVEVQLAYVRGVALLEHGELDAGEAELRRGFDLAQASAPTQVGLLAQGLGFSFESRGRYAEAVATYRRALALAGQDGTAGTPTEVVYRMRLAVNLANLGQATDAVTEARAAATLADQILPTDHLDRVITYGNLAEVLRGAGQLEAALAAVVQARTRAGQVAGERSELFGNLLAIEASIEAGLDRAGPAAARVRRACEILAFANGDDDVATMGCRADGAVVLSAAGDHRGARAWLDAALPVLRQVLGDDHAQVATATQALGVARAGLGDRAGAVAALEEAVARIEKAGLGPGYLAGAQLALARVLPAAARTRARSLATAAVAAWRADPIGWEAELAEAERWLRTR
;
A
#
# COMPACT_ATOMS: atom_id res chain seq x y z
N MET A 1 41.65 7.09 42.61
CA MET A 1 40.54 6.87 43.57
C MET A 1 40.21 5.40 43.84
N GLY A 2 40.72 4.42 43.07
CA GLY A 2 40.47 3.00 43.33
C GLY A 2 41.11 2.45 44.62
N GLY A 3 42.32 2.92 44.99
CA GLY A 3 43.02 2.40 46.17
C GLY A 3 42.45 2.81 47.53
N HIS A 4 41.61 3.85 47.60
CA HIS A 4 41.10 4.34 48.89
C HIS A 4 40.05 3.41 49.52
N ILE A 5 39.26 2.71 48.70
CA ILE A 5 38.20 1.80 49.17
C ILE A 5 38.79 0.56 49.87
N ASP A 6 39.99 0.15 49.44
CA ASP A 6 40.69 -0.99 50.02
C ASP A 6 41.39 -0.65 51.33
N GLU A 7 41.60 0.62 51.67
CA GLU A 7 42.28 1.00 52.91
C GLU A 7 41.34 1.65 53.93
N CYS A 8 40.21 2.19 53.48
CA CYS A 8 39.28 2.91 54.35
C CYS A 8 38.18 2.00 54.89
N THR A 9 38.26 1.68 56.18
CA THR A 9 37.31 0.80 56.88
C THR A 9 35.88 1.38 56.91
N SER A 10 35.72 2.72 56.91
CA SER A 10 34.40 3.37 56.86
C SER A 10 33.78 3.28 55.46
N CYS A 11 34.58 3.39 54.40
CA CYS A 11 34.12 3.19 53.02
C CYS A 11 33.71 1.74 52.76
N ARG A 12 34.43 0.78 53.32
CA ARG A 12 34.07 -0.64 53.20
C ARG A 12 32.79 -0.98 53.97
N ALA A 13 32.60 -0.41 55.16
CA ALA A 13 31.36 -0.53 55.93
C ALA A 13 30.16 0.11 55.20
N ALA A 14 30.36 1.25 54.53
CA ALA A 14 29.34 1.90 53.71
C ALA A 14 28.95 1.05 52.48
N LEU A 15 29.92 0.36 51.87
CA LEU A 15 29.68 -0.56 50.73
C LEU A 15 28.89 -1.81 51.14
N VAL A 16 29.15 -2.36 52.33
CA VAL A 16 28.40 -3.50 52.88
C VAL A 16 26.96 -3.11 53.26
N ALA A 17 26.75 -1.87 53.71
CA ALA A 17 25.40 -1.32 53.92
C ALA A 17 24.64 -1.10 52.61
N LEU A 18 25.34 -0.68 51.54
CA LEU A 18 24.76 -0.43 50.22
C LEU A 18 24.24 -1.71 49.54
N VAL A 19 24.90 -2.85 49.75
CA VAL A 19 24.51 -4.13 49.16
C VAL A 19 23.34 -4.78 49.90
N ARG A 20 23.19 -4.52 51.22
CA ARG A 20 22.07 -5.03 52.02
C ARG A 20 20.74 -4.32 51.78
N ALA A 21 20.73 -3.17 51.09
CA ALA A 21 19.52 -2.38 50.84
C ALA A 21 18.69 -2.82 49.61
N ARG A 22 18.97 -3.97 48.98
CA ARG A 22 18.16 -4.52 47.88
C ARG A 22 17.56 -5.89 48.23
N GLY A 23 16.39 -5.87 48.88
CA GLY A 23 15.45 -6.99 49.03
C GLY A 23 14.00 -6.45 49.06
N THR A 24 13.11 -7.05 48.27
CA THR A 24 11.70 -6.69 47.98
C THR A 24 10.73 -6.94 49.16
N PRO A 25 9.42 -6.51 49.21
CA PRO A 25 8.47 -6.05 48.16
C PRO A 25 7.55 -4.80 48.49
N ARG A 26 6.66 -4.42 47.54
CA ARG A 26 5.61 -3.33 47.44
C ARG A 26 4.76 -3.01 48.71
N PRO A 27 3.84 -1.99 48.76
CA PRO A 27 3.60 -0.75 47.97
C PRO A 27 3.48 0.55 48.84
N GLY A 28 3.67 1.74 48.26
CA GLY A 28 3.38 3.00 48.98
C GLY A 28 3.54 4.25 48.11
N VAL A 29 2.47 5.02 47.98
CA VAL A 29 2.39 6.31 47.28
C VAL A 29 3.11 7.38 48.11
N LEU A 30 3.86 8.27 47.44
CA LEU A 30 4.11 9.71 47.69
C LEU A 30 5.59 10.10 47.49
N GLY A 31 5.81 11.10 46.61
CA GLY A 31 7.05 11.89 46.52
C GLY A 31 7.76 11.83 45.17
N MET A 32 7.27 12.59 44.18
CA MET A 32 8.07 12.93 42.99
C MET A 32 8.82 14.22 43.27
N ASP A 33 10.10 14.11 43.64
CA ASP A 33 11.08 15.20 43.52
C ASP A 33 12.23 14.73 42.61
N ASP A 34 12.48 15.53 41.58
CA ASP A 34 13.67 15.65 40.72
C ASP A 34 14.44 14.37 40.32
N ALA A 35 14.07 13.77 39.18
CA ALA A 35 14.92 12.83 38.45
C ALA A 35 15.87 13.59 37.47
N PRO A 36 17.18 13.30 37.47
CA PRO A 36 18.13 13.91 36.53
C PRO A 36 17.89 13.42 35.10
N VAL A 37 17.83 14.36 34.14
CA VAL A 37 17.77 14.07 32.69
C VAL A 37 18.91 13.10 32.33
N GLY A 38 18.56 11.94 31.78
CA GLY A 38 19.50 10.83 31.57
C GLY A 38 20.71 11.23 30.71
N PRO A 39 21.91 10.67 30.97
CA PRO A 39 23.10 10.98 30.18
C PRO A 39 22.95 10.46 28.75
N VAL A 40 23.18 11.32 27.75
CA VAL A 40 23.32 10.87 26.35
C VAL A 40 24.69 10.22 26.20
N LEU A 41 24.71 8.99 25.70
CA LEU A 41 25.94 8.33 25.25
C LEU A 41 26.58 9.20 24.15
N ARG A 42 27.71 9.85 24.45
CA ARG A 42 28.51 10.52 23.42
C ARG A 42 29.22 9.45 22.61
N LEU A 43 28.87 9.33 21.34
CA LEU A 43 29.47 8.38 20.42
C LEU A 43 30.83 8.93 19.97
N GLY A 44 31.90 8.16 20.20
CA GLY A 44 33.23 8.49 19.70
C GLY A 44 33.41 8.16 18.21
N PRO A 45 34.42 8.71 17.53
CA PRO A 45 34.79 8.29 16.17
C PRO A 45 34.97 6.77 16.10
N GLY A 46 34.36 6.13 15.11
CA GLY A 46 34.35 4.67 14.92
C GLY A 46 33.20 3.93 15.62
N ALA A 47 32.45 4.58 16.52
CA ALA A 47 31.27 3.97 17.14
C ALA A 47 30.16 3.74 16.10
N THR A 48 29.36 2.68 16.28
CA THR A 48 28.25 2.33 15.38
C THR A 48 26.91 2.51 16.07
N LEU A 49 25.96 3.11 15.37
CA LEU A 49 24.56 3.20 15.78
C LEU A 49 23.68 2.71 14.63
N GLY A 50 23.10 1.52 14.80
CA GLY A 50 22.48 0.77 13.72
C GLY A 50 23.52 0.42 12.67
N ARG A 51 23.22 0.72 11.40
CA ARG A 51 24.19 0.57 10.30
C ARG A 51 25.20 1.71 10.19
N TYR A 52 24.97 2.84 10.87
CA TYR A 52 25.77 4.04 10.68
C TYR A 52 27.04 4.03 11.52
N ARG A 53 28.18 4.32 10.89
CA ARG A 53 29.48 4.47 11.58
C ARG A 53 29.80 5.94 11.80
N VAL A 54 29.92 6.37 13.06
CA VAL A 54 30.25 7.76 13.43
C VAL A 54 31.67 8.11 12.98
N VAL A 55 31.81 9.21 12.25
CA VAL A 55 33.09 9.75 11.76
C VAL A 55 33.55 10.88 12.67
N SER A 56 32.71 11.89 12.91
CA SER A 56 33.03 13.04 13.74
C SER A 56 31.78 13.70 14.34
N THR A 57 31.93 14.52 15.37
CA THR A 57 30.81 15.32 15.91
C THR A 57 30.66 16.61 15.13
N LEU A 58 29.47 16.90 14.60
CA LEU A 58 29.14 18.14 13.89
C LEU A 58 28.61 19.23 14.81
N GLY A 59 27.90 18.86 15.88
CA GLY A 59 27.40 19.82 16.87
C GLY A 59 26.62 19.16 18.01
N ALA A 60 26.49 19.85 19.14
CA ALA A 60 25.68 19.41 20.27
C ALA A 60 24.72 20.53 20.70
N GLY A 61 23.43 20.24 20.70
CA GLY A 61 22.37 21.19 21.09
C GLY A 61 21.60 20.69 22.32
N ALA A 62 20.51 21.36 22.70
CA ALA A 62 19.64 20.97 23.83
C ALA A 62 18.90 19.64 23.59
N MET A 63 18.56 19.35 22.34
CA MET A 63 17.73 18.20 21.96
C MET A 63 18.53 16.94 21.58
N GLY A 64 19.86 17.04 21.44
CA GLY A 64 20.67 15.91 20.99
C GLY A 64 22.08 16.29 20.55
N VAL A 65 22.79 15.32 20.00
CA VAL A 65 24.12 15.50 19.37
C VAL A 65 24.03 15.06 17.91
N VAL A 66 24.58 15.86 17.01
CA VAL A 66 24.64 15.58 15.58
C VAL A 66 26.05 15.13 15.21
N TYR A 67 26.16 13.99 14.54
CA TYR A 67 27.40 13.40 14.08
C TYR A 67 27.44 13.37 12.55
N ARG A 68 28.63 13.49 11.97
CA ARG A 68 28.89 12.99 10.63
C ARG A 68 29.03 11.48 10.77
N ALA A 69 28.25 10.72 10.02
CA ALA A 69 28.32 9.27 10.02
C ALA A 69 28.38 8.74 8.59
N HIS A 70 28.99 7.57 8.40
CA HIS A 70 29.05 6.88 7.13
C HIS A 70 27.98 5.78 7.11
N ASP A 71 27.14 5.76 6.07
CA ASP A 71 26.21 4.68 5.77
C ASP A 71 26.90 3.66 4.85
N PRO A 72 27.36 2.50 5.36
CA PRO A 72 28.09 1.52 4.57
C PRO A 72 27.20 0.79 3.56
N ALA A 73 25.87 0.80 3.74
CA ALA A 73 24.95 0.14 2.79
C ALA A 73 24.74 0.97 1.51
N LEU A 74 24.87 2.29 1.62
CA LEU A 74 24.69 3.24 0.51
C LEU A 74 25.99 3.98 0.15
N GLU A 75 27.11 3.59 0.76
CA GLU A 75 28.44 4.17 0.60
C GLU A 75 28.47 5.72 0.61
N ARG A 76 27.76 6.34 1.56
CA ARG A 76 27.65 7.80 1.64
C ARG A 76 27.74 8.33 3.06
N ASP A 77 28.14 9.59 3.20
CA ASP A 77 28.11 10.30 4.47
C ASP A 77 26.75 10.95 4.72
N VAL A 78 26.29 10.89 5.97
CA VAL A 78 25.02 11.41 6.46
C VAL A 78 25.23 12.24 7.72
N ALA A 79 24.30 13.15 8.00
CA ALA A 79 24.20 13.80 9.29
C ALA A 79 23.29 12.93 10.19
N LEU A 80 23.85 12.37 11.27
CA LEU A 80 23.16 11.49 12.20
C LEU A 80 22.88 12.24 13.51
N LYS A 81 21.63 12.61 13.75
CA LYS A 81 21.19 13.28 14.98
C LYS A 81 20.68 12.27 15.99
N VAL A 82 21.35 12.18 17.14
CA VAL A 82 20.98 11.30 18.26
C VAL A 82 20.27 12.14 19.33
N MET A 83 19.07 11.70 19.71
CA MET A 83 18.16 12.46 20.56
C MET A 83 18.41 12.25 22.05
N ARG A 84 18.17 13.30 22.86
CA ARG A 84 18.01 13.16 24.31
C ARG A 84 16.59 12.70 24.61
N VAL A 85 16.43 11.56 25.27
CA VAL A 85 15.12 11.09 25.77
C VAL A 85 15.03 11.41 27.26
N ALA A 86 13.95 12.07 27.68
CA ALA A 86 13.74 12.41 29.08
C ALA A 86 13.55 11.13 29.94
N PRO A 87 14.00 11.13 31.22
CA PRO A 87 13.78 10.01 32.13
C PRO A 87 12.29 9.67 32.25
N GLY A 88 11.94 8.39 32.14
CA GLY A 88 10.55 7.92 32.23
C GLY A 88 9.79 7.90 30.89
N VAL A 89 10.35 8.47 29.82
CA VAL A 89 9.76 8.39 28.47
C VAL A 89 10.35 7.19 27.72
N ARG A 90 9.49 6.34 27.15
CA ARG A 90 9.93 5.22 26.31
C ARG A 90 10.52 5.74 24.98
N ALA A 91 11.77 5.38 24.69
CA ALA A 91 12.44 5.72 23.43
C ALA A 91 11.63 5.28 22.19
N ASP A 92 10.97 4.13 22.26
CA ASP A 92 10.10 3.60 21.18
C ASP A 92 8.93 4.55 20.86
N ALA A 93 8.28 5.11 21.89
CA ALA A 93 7.16 6.02 21.71
C ALA A 93 7.57 7.36 21.08
N VAL A 94 8.77 7.84 21.43
CA VAL A 94 9.40 9.01 20.80
C VAL A 94 9.74 8.71 19.35
N ALA A 95 10.31 7.54 19.07
CA ALA A 95 10.64 7.13 17.70
C ALA A 95 9.42 6.93 16.81
N GLU A 96 8.36 6.28 17.28
CA GLU A 96 7.11 6.13 16.51
C GLU A 96 6.52 7.47 16.09
N ARG A 97 6.55 8.46 16.99
CA ARG A 97 6.09 9.81 16.67
C ARG A 97 7.04 10.52 15.70
N MET A 98 8.35 10.34 15.84
CA MET A 98 9.32 10.86 14.87
C MET A 98 9.14 10.22 13.50
N VAL A 99 8.87 8.92 13.43
CA VAL A 99 8.57 8.21 12.18
C VAL A 99 7.30 8.80 11.55
N ARG A 100 6.24 9.04 12.33
CA ARG A 100 5.02 9.70 11.82
C ARG A 100 5.28 11.11 11.27
N GLU A 101 6.01 11.96 11.99
CA GLU A 101 6.33 13.32 11.54
C GLU A 101 7.32 13.31 10.36
N SER A 102 8.31 12.41 10.38
CA SER A 102 9.32 12.24 9.33
C SER A 102 8.71 11.68 8.04
N ARG A 103 7.65 10.87 8.10
CA ARG A 103 6.90 10.43 6.90
C ARG A 103 6.25 11.59 6.16
N LEU A 104 5.75 12.60 6.88
CA LEU A 104 5.20 13.81 6.25
C LEU A 104 6.31 14.67 5.64
N LEU A 105 7.44 14.80 6.31
CA LEU A 105 8.63 15.52 5.81
C LEU A 105 9.30 14.81 4.63
N ALA A 106 9.36 13.47 4.63
CA ALA A 106 9.93 12.69 3.54
C ALA A 106 9.16 12.86 2.22
N ARG A 107 7.91 13.33 2.27
CA ARG A 107 7.11 13.70 1.08
C ARG A 107 7.50 15.08 0.52
N VAL A 108 8.27 15.89 1.26
CA VAL A 108 8.72 17.22 0.85
C VAL A 108 10.02 17.09 0.08
N VAL A 109 9.93 17.02 -1.26
CA VAL A 109 11.10 17.06 -2.14
C VAL A 109 11.31 18.50 -2.61
N ASP A 110 12.13 19.26 -1.88
CA ASP A 110 12.48 20.64 -2.22
C ASP A 110 13.96 20.90 -1.90
N PRO A 111 14.73 21.53 -2.81
CA PRO A 111 16.16 21.79 -2.59
C PRO A 111 16.45 22.70 -1.38
N ALA A 112 15.45 23.41 -0.86
CA ALA A 112 15.53 24.24 0.34
C ALA A 112 15.10 23.52 1.64
N VAL A 113 14.88 22.20 1.61
CA VAL A 113 14.56 21.36 2.76
C VAL A 113 15.58 20.22 2.86
N VAL A 114 16.12 19.99 4.05
CA VAL A 114 17.02 18.84 4.29
C VAL A 114 16.23 17.54 4.20
N THR A 115 16.74 16.59 3.42
CA THR A 115 16.09 15.30 3.22
C THR A 115 16.34 14.37 4.42
N ILE A 116 15.30 13.74 4.95
CA ILE A 116 15.42 12.70 5.96
C ILE A 116 15.61 11.35 5.25
N HIS A 117 16.62 10.59 5.65
CA HIS A 117 16.95 9.28 5.08
C HIS A 117 16.46 8.12 5.93
N ASP A 118 16.52 8.24 7.26
CA ASP A 118 16.16 7.16 8.17
C ASP A 118 15.81 7.68 9.58
N VAL A 119 14.98 6.94 10.30
CA VAL A 119 14.62 7.17 11.70
C VAL A 119 14.54 5.83 12.40
N GLY A 120 15.23 5.68 13.53
CA GLY A 120 15.23 4.41 14.25
C GLY A 120 15.52 4.54 15.74
N VAL A 121 15.41 3.39 16.42
CA VAL A 121 15.84 3.21 17.81
C VAL A 121 16.92 2.17 17.82
N GLU A 122 18.09 2.50 18.36
CA GLU A 122 19.17 1.55 18.57
C GLU A 122 19.80 1.79 19.95
N GLY A 123 20.04 0.72 20.71
CA GLY A 123 20.63 0.83 22.06
C GLY A 123 19.83 1.72 23.02
N GLY A 124 18.50 1.81 22.84
CA GLY A 124 17.62 2.68 23.62
C GLY A 124 17.71 4.18 23.28
N GLN A 125 18.39 4.52 22.18
CA GLN A 125 18.51 5.89 21.68
C GLN A 125 17.75 6.07 20.38
N VAL A 126 17.00 7.17 20.29
CA VAL A 126 16.34 7.56 19.04
C VAL A 126 17.33 8.32 18.17
N PHE A 127 17.44 7.96 16.90
CA PHE A 127 18.27 8.65 15.93
C PHE A 127 17.50 9.07 14.68
N LEU A 128 17.98 10.11 14.03
CA LEU A 128 17.50 10.66 12.77
C LEU A 128 18.70 10.80 11.82
N ALA A 129 18.72 10.02 10.74
CA ALA A 129 19.72 10.13 9.68
C ALA A 129 19.17 11.04 8.57
N MET A 130 19.92 12.08 8.23
CA MET A 130 19.51 13.10 7.26
C MET A 130 20.66 13.42 6.29
N GLU A 131 20.31 14.09 5.20
CA GLU A 131 21.26 14.60 4.21
C GLU A 131 22.36 15.43 4.90
N LEU A 132 23.62 15.08 4.65
CA LEU A 132 24.76 15.88 5.11
C LEU A 132 24.92 17.11 4.20
N VAL A 133 24.64 18.29 4.74
CA VAL A 133 24.85 19.56 4.02
C VAL A 133 26.18 20.16 4.44
N GLU A 134 27.16 20.18 3.54
CA GLU A 134 28.47 20.78 3.78
C GLU A 134 28.39 22.31 3.75
N GLY A 135 28.04 22.91 4.88
CA GLY A 135 27.89 24.35 5.04
C GLY A 135 27.87 24.79 6.50
N VAL A 136 27.58 26.08 6.73
CA VAL A 136 27.47 26.68 8.06
C VAL A 136 26.04 27.13 8.34
N THR A 137 25.66 27.29 9.61
CA THR A 137 24.33 27.85 9.94
C THR A 137 24.21 29.30 9.49
N LEU A 138 22.99 29.80 9.26
CA LEU A 138 22.74 31.20 8.94
C LEU A 138 23.27 32.12 10.04
N ALA A 139 23.18 31.70 11.31
CA ALA A 139 23.79 32.41 12.44
C ALA A 139 25.30 32.60 12.25
N ALA A 140 26.04 31.51 11.98
CA ALA A 140 27.48 31.55 11.74
C ALA A 140 27.84 32.33 10.47
N TRP A 141 27.05 32.18 9.40
CA TRP A 141 27.25 32.89 8.14
C TRP A 141 27.10 34.42 8.28
N LEU A 142 26.13 34.85 9.09
CA LEU A 142 25.93 36.25 9.45
C LEU A 142 27.01 36.74 10.42
N ALA A 143 27.50 35.91 11.34
CA ALA A 143 28.56 36.30 12.27
C ALA A 143 29.92 36.49 11.56
N ALA A 144 30.23 35.63 10.57
CA ALA A 144 31.53 35.59 9.91
C ALA A 144 31.88 36.87 9.12
N ALA A 145 30.91 37.54 8.50
CA ALA A 145 31.15 38.77 7.74
C ALA A 145 29.89 39.65 7.64
N ALA A 146 30.08 40.96 7.49
CA ALA A 146 29.00 41.85 7.06
C ALA A 146 28.59 41.52 5.61
N ARG A 147 27.29 41.34 5.37
CA ARG A 147 26.73 40.96 4.06
C ARG A 147 25.87 42.07 3.48
N PRO A 148 25.88 42.30 2.15
CA PRO A 148 24.93 43.22 1.52
C PRO A 148 23.49 42.76 1.76
N VAL A 149 22.57 43.70 1.98
CA VAL A 149 21.14 43.39 2.19
C VAL A 149 20.59 42.48 1.09
N ALA A 150 20.97 42.68 -0.16
CA ALA A 150 20.53 41.83 -1.27
C ALA A 150 20.90 40.34 -1.10
N ALA A 151 22.10 40.05 -0.58
CA ALA A 151 22.53 38.67 -0.33
C ALA A 151 21.76 38.04 0.84
N VAL A 152 21.48 38.82 1.89
CA VAL A 152 20.66 38.36 3.02
C VAL A 152 19.22 38.07 2.58
N LEU A 153 18.63 38.93 1.75
CA LEU A 153 17.28 38.73 1.20
C LEU A 153 17.19 37.48 0.31
N ASP A 154 18.25 37.16 -0.45
CA ASP A 154 18.32 35.96 -1.27
C ASP A 154 18.31 34.68 -0.42
N VAL A 155 19.12 34.65 0.65
CA VAL A 155 19.14 33.52 1.59
C VAL A 155 17.80 33.34 2.28
N LEU A 156 17.20 34.44 2.76
CA LEU A 156 15.88 34.42 3.40
C LEU A 156 14.78 33.98 2.42
N ALA A 157 14.84 34.38 1.16
CA ALA A 157 13.86 33.95 0.15
C ALA A 157 13.94 32.44 -0.09
N ARG A 158 15.14 31.86 -0.13
CA ARG A 158 15.32 30.41 -0.29
C ARG A 158 14.87 29.63 0.96
N ALA A 159 15.25 30.09 2.15
CA ALA A 159 14.77 29.48 3.40
C ALA A 159 13.23 29.55 3.53
N GLY A 160 12.64 30.68 3.13
CA GLY A 160 11.18 30.84 3.13
C GLY A 160 10.47 29.98 2.09
N ALA A 161 11.12 29.67 0.97
CA ALA A 161 10.60 28.70 -0.01
C ALA A 161 10.57 27.28 0.59
N GLY A 162 11.59 26.91 1.38
CA GLY A 162 11.61 25.65 2.13
C GLY A 162 10.47 25.52 3.14
N LEU A 163 10.20 26.57 3.93
CA LEU A 163 9.02 26.61 4.81
C LEU A 163 7.71 26.49 4.02
N ALA A 164 7.58 27.21 2.91
CA ALA A 164 6.39 27.14 2.06
C ALA A 164 6.19 25.73 1.49
N ALA A 165 7.26 25.02 1.14
CA ALA A 165 7.23 23.64 0.67
C ALA A 165 6.75 22.69 1.77
N ALA A 166 7.29 22.81 2.98
CA ALA A 166 6.84 22.03 4.13
C ALA A 166 5.36 22.26 4.48
N HIS A 167 4.90 23.52 4.45
CA HIS A 167 3.49 23.87 4.73
C HIS A 167 2.52 23.24 3.74
N ARG A 168 2.88 23.16 2.44
CA ARG A 168 2.05 22.49 1.44
C ARG A 168 1.88 21.00 1.69
N ALA A 169 2.87 20.37 2.35
CA ALA A 169 2.79 18.98 2.79
C ALA A 169 2.14 18.82 4.18
N GLY A 170 1.57 19.89 4.74
CA GLY A 170 0.92 19.87 6.05
C GLY A 170 1.89 19.85 7.23
N VAL A 171 3.18 20.12 7.02
CA VAL A 171 4.20 20.14 8.08
C VAL A 171 4.49 21.57 8.53
N VAL A 172 4.36 21.83 9.83
CA VAL A 172 4.73 23.10 10.48
C VAL A 172 6.04 22.90 11.24
N HIS A 173 7.02 23.79 11.05
CA HIS A 173 8.37 23.66 11.60
C HIS A 173 8.43 23.92 13.11
N ARG A 174 7.76 24.97 13.61
CA ARG A 174 7.58 25.37 15.02
C ARG A 174 8.82 25.81 15.81
N ASP A 175 10.03 25.64 15.27
CA ASP A 175 11.31 26.10 15.83
C ASP A 175 12.20 26.73 14.74
N PHE A 176 11.62 27.54 13.86
CA PHE A 176 12.38 28.19 12.81
C PHE A 176 13.26 29.32 13.39
N LYS A 177 14.57 29.24 13.17
CA LYS A 177 15.57 30.20 13.68
C LYS A 177 16.86 30.15 12.83
N PRO A 178 17.78 31.13 12.96
CA PRO A 178 19.03 31.14 12.20
C PRO A 178 19.88 29.86 12.30
N ASP A 179 19.85 29.14 13.44
CA ASP A 179 20.61 27.90 13.62
C ASP A 179 20.06 26.72 12.77
N ASN A 180 18.78 26.78 12.39
CA ASN A 180 18.10 25.73 11.65
C ASN A 180 18.06 26.00 10.13
N VAL A 181 18.86 26.96 9.66
CA VAL A 181 19.06 27.26 8.23
C VAL A 181 20.53 27.05 7.88
N LEU A 182 20.81 26.13 6.96
CA LEU A 182 22.16 25.80 6.50
C LEU A 182 22.48 26.54 5.20
N VAL A 183 23.69 27.12 5.11
CA VAL A 183 24.19 27.88 3.97
C VAL A 183 25.50 27.26 3.49
N ALA A 184 25.50 26.72 2.28
CA ALA A 184 26.62 25.97 1.70
C ALA A 184 27.16 26.61 0.40
N GLY A 185 28.45 26.35 0.11
CA GLY A 185 29.12 26.76 -1.12
C GLY A 185 29.40 28.27 -1.24
N VAL A 186 29.84 28.91 -0.15
CA VAL A 186 30.08 30.38 -0.08
C VAL A 186 31.53 30.76 -0.46
N GLU A 187 32.45 29.80 -0.51
CA GLU A 187 33.89 30.06 -0.66
C GLU A 187 34.32 30.42 -2.10
N ALA A 188 33.50 30.10 -3.11
CA ALA A 188 33.83 30.31 -4.52
C ALA A 188 32.97 31.40 -5.24
N SER A 189 31.88 31.88 -4.63
CA SER A 189 31.00 32.86 -5.26
C SER A 189 30.31 33.79 -4.26
N ALA A 190 29.93 34.99 -4.68
CA ALA A 190 29.19 35.96 -3.86
C ALA A 190 27.76 35.49 -3.46
N ARG A 191 27.30 34.35 -3.99
CA ARG A 191 25.98 33.78 -3.76
C ARG A 191 26.10 32.33 -3.25
N PRO A 192 25.36 31.91 -2.21
CA PRO A 192 25.46 30.54 -1.71
C PRO A 192 24.95 29.55 -2.75
N ALA A 193 25.66 28.44 -2.94
CA ALA A 193 25.23 27.35 -3.81
C ALA A 193 23.92 26.73 -3.30
N ARG A 194 23.81 26.52 -1.99
CA ARG A 194 22.63 25.91 -1.36
C ARG A 194 22.23 26.61 -0.06
N VAL A 195 20.92 26.73 0.15
CA VAL A 195 20.30 27.15 1.40
C VAL A 195 19.22 26.14 1.72
N ALA A 196 19.27 25.49 2.88
CA ALA A 196 18.32 24.46 3.27
C ALA A 196 17.88 24.60 4.72
N VAL A 197 16.61 24.34 4.98
CA VAL A 197 16.01 24.33 6.33
C VAL A 197 16.10 22.92 6.91
N THR A 198 16.48 22.82 8.18
CA THR A 198 16.66 21.56 8.92
C THR A 198 15.87 21.56 10.23
N ASP A 199 15.84 20.43 10.95
CA ASP A 199 15.26 20.30 12.29
C ASP A 199 13.76 20.60 12.42
N PHE A 200 12.97 20.16 11.43
CA PHE A 200 11.50 20.24 11.47
C PHE A 200 10.90 19.39 12.60
N GLY A 201 10.08 19.98 13.47
CA GLY A 201 9.19 19.26 14.41
C GLY A 201 9.87 18.50 15.56
N VAL A 202 11.20 18.32 15.52
CA VAL A 202 11.97 17.46 16.44
C VAL A 202 11.76 17.81 17.94
N ALA A 203 11.41 19.05 18.27
CA ALA A 203 11.30 19.55 19.64
C ALA A 203 10.07 19.04 20.41
N ARG A 204 8.97 18.73 19.72
CA ARG A 204 7.72 18.29 20.37
C ARG A 204 7.67 16.78 20.61
N VAL A 205 8.48 16.02 19.88
CA VAL A 205 8.47 14.55 19.94
C VAL A 205 9.11 14.02 21.23
N ALA A 206 10.02 14.80 21.83
CA ALA A 206 10.74 14.43 23.05
C ALA A 206 9.96 14.65 24.36
N SER A 207 8.78 15.30 24.32
CA SER A 207 7.91 15.58 25.47
C SER A 207 6.53 14.93 25.26
N VAL A 208 6.12 14.05 26.17
CA VAL A 208 4.85 13.30 26.09
C VAL A 208 3.72 14.15 26.66
N ASP A 209 2.69 14.43 25.85
CA ASP A 209 1.26 14.41 26.18
C ASP A 209 0.42 14.94 24.99
N GLY A 210 -0.56 14.15 24.53
CA GLY A 210 -1.63 14.59 23.62
C GLY A 210 -1.70 13.86 22.27
N GLU A 211 -2.79 13.10 22.09
CA GLU A 211 -3.27 12.47 20.86
C GLU A 211 -3.61 13.50 19.75
N GLY A 212 -3.46 13.08 18.49
CA GLY A 212 -4.00 13.78 17.32
C GLY A 212 -3.03 14.70 16.57
N VAL A 213 -2.62 14.29 15.36
CA VAL A 213 -1.94 15.16 14.39
C VAL A 213 -3.02 15.79 13.50
N SER A 214 -3.39 17.03 13.81
CA SER A 214 -4.11 17.93 12.91
C SER A 214 -3.27 19.20 12.70
N ALA A 215 -3.42 19.85 11.55
CA ALA A 215 -2.84 21.17 11.24
C ALA A 215 -3.28 22.27 12.23
N THR A 216 -4.21 21.95 13.14
CA THR A 216 -4.73 22.77 14.24
C THR A 216 -4.75 21.98 15.57
N ALA A 217 -3.62 21.40 15.99
CA ALA A 217 -3.53 20.73 17.30
C ALA A 217 -3.27 21.74 18.44
N PRO A 218 -3.88 21.57 19.64
CA PRO A 218 -3.50 22.34 20.82
C PRO A 218 -2.03 22.07 21.19
N ALA A 219 -1.30 23.10 21.64
CA ALA A 219 0.04 22.92 22.22
C ALA A 219 -0.07 22.39 23.66
N GLY A 220 -0.44 21.11 23.78
CA GLY A 220 -0.32 20.35 25.02
C GLY A 220 1.17 20.13 25.37
N ALA A 221 1.48 20.30 26.66
CA ALA A 221 2.79 20.45 27.30
C ALA A 221 3.50 21.78 27.01
N ALA A 222 3.22 22.74 27.90
CA ALA A 222 4.00 23.95 28.09
C ALA A 222 5.49 23.63 28.29
N ILE A 223 6.32 24.57 27.85
CA ILE A 223 7.72 24.76 28.26
C ILE A 223 7.96 24.17 29.65
N GLU A 224 8.83 23.17 29.78
CA GLU A 224 9.40 22.81 31.08
C GLU A 224 10.15 24.05 31.60
N LEU A 225 9.45 24.85 32.38
CA LEU A 225 10.00 25.93 33.16
C LEU A 225 10.73 25.25 34.32
N THR A 226 12.06 25.30 34.29
CA THR A 226 12.85 25.05 35.51
C THR A 226 12.32 25.95 36.64
N ALA A 227 12.46 25.53 37.91
CA ALA A 227 11.95 26.27 39.08
C ALA A 227 12.45 27.75 39.18
N THR A 228 13.39 28.15 38.32
CA THR A 228 13.93 29.51 38.17
C THR A 228 13.33 30.31 36.98
N GLY A 229 12.35 29.77 36.25
CA GLY A 229 11.68 30.45 35.13
C GLY A 229 12.46 30.48 33.80
N VAL A 230 13.49 29.63 33.66
CA VAL A 230 14.30 29.52 32.44
C VAL A 230 13.77 28.35 31.60
N ALA A 231 13.32 28.66 30.38
CA ALA A 231 12.80 27.69 29.42
C ALA A 231 13.91 26.83 28.80
N VAL A 232 13.65 25.54 28.62
CA VAL A 232 14.48 24.68 27.75
C VAL A 232 14.09 24.97 26.28
N GLY A 233 14.88 25.81 25.60
CA GLY A 233 14.69 26.25 24.21
C GLY A 233 15.15 27.70 23.98
N THR A 234 15.06 28.21 22.73
CA THR A 234 15.31 29.63 22.43
C THR A 234 13.96 30.36 22.27
N PRO A 235 13.28 30.78 23.36
CA PRO A 235 11.92 31.31 23.29
C PRO A 235 11.77 32.55 22.40
N ALA A 236 12.88 33.22 22.08
CA ALA A 236 12.92 34.47 21.33
C ALA A 236 12.32 34.45 19.92
N TYR A 237 12.13 33.29 19.30
CA TYR A 237 11.54 33.16 17.95
C TYR A 237 10.12 32.58 17.96
N MET A 238 9.62 32.16 19.12
CA MET A 238 8.30 31.53 19.24
C MET A 238 7.18 32.54 19.08
N ALA A 239 6.11 32.15 18.38
CA ALA A 239 4.92 32.96 18.24
C ALA A 239 4.16 33.10 19.59
N PRO A 240 3.40 34.19 19.81
CA PRO A 240 2.63 34.40 21.03
C PRO A 240 1.72 33.22 21.41
N GLU A 241 1.04 32.62 20.43
CA GLU A 241 0.18 31.46 20.61
C GLU A 241 0.97 30.19 20.99
N GLN A 242 2.21 30.04 20.53
CA GLN A 242 3.09 28.95 20.95
C GLN A 242 3.54 29.13 22.40
N LEU A 243 3.93 30.36 22.79
CA LEU A 243 4.28 30.69 24.18
C LEU A 243 3.10 30.53 25.13
N ALA A 244 1.87 30.66 24.63
CA ALA A 244 0.64 30.51 25.39
C ALA A 244 0.10 29.08 25.48
N GLY A 245 0.70 28.10 24.79
CA GLY A 245 0.16 26.74 24.72
C GLY A 245 -1.11 26.62 23.87
N GLY A 246 -1.37 27.59 22.98
CA GLY A 246 -2.53 27.61 22.08
C GLY A 246 -2.39 26.68 20.87
N THR A 247 -3.37 26.71 19.96
CA THR A 247 -3.30 25.97 18.69
C THR A 247 -2.29 26.60 17.73
N VAL A 248 -1.46 25.77 17.10
CA VAL A 248 -0.32 26.23 16.28
C VAL A 248 -0.44 25.72 14.84
N ASP A 249 -0.66 26.64 13.90
CA ASP A 249 -0.69 26.39 12.45
C ASP A 249 0.53 27.02 11.74
N ALA A 250 0.55 27.02 10.41
CA ALA A 250 1.63 27.58 9.58
C ALA A 250 1.94 29.07 9.85
N ARG A 251 1.00 29.83 10.45
CA ARG A 251 1.18 31.26 10.77
C ARG A 251 2.14 31.48 11.93
N ALA A 252 2.42 30.44 12.72
CA ALA A 252 3.49 30.47 13.72
C ALA A 252 4.88 30.48 13.06
N ASP A 253 5.08 29.69 11.99
CA ASP A 253 6.33 29.72 11.22
C ASP A 253 6.50 31.05 10.46
N VAL A 254 5.40 31.65 10.00
CA VAL A 254 5.40 33.01 9.41
C VAL A 254 5.95 34.03 10.42
N PHE A 255 5.54 33.94 11.68
CA PHE A 255 6.05 34.80 12.75
C PHE A 255 7.53 34.53 13.03
N ALA A 256 7.92 33.26 13.22
CA ALA A 256 9.31 32.87 13.50
C ALA A 256 10.28 33.26 12.36
N PHE A 257 9.83 33.12 11.11
CA PHE A 257 10.54 33.62 9.94
C PHE A 257 10.72 35.13 9.98
N ALA A 258 9.68 35.88 10.37
CA ALA A 258 9.77 37.34 10.45
C ALA A 258 10.75 37.80 11.52
N VAL A 259 10.79 37.14 12.69
CA VAL A 259 11.80 37.40 13.73
C VAL A 259 13.21 37.11 13.21
N THR A 260 13.41 35.97 12.55
CA THR A 260 14.69 35.56 11.94
C THR A 260 15.16 36.55 10.86
N ALA A 261 14.26 36.94 9.96
CA ALA A 261 14.55 37.90 8.90
C ALA A 261 14.86 39.29 9.46
N TRP A 262 14.16 39.71 10.51
CA TRP A 262 14.40 40.97 11.18
C TRP A 262 15.78 41.00 11.85
N GLU A 263 16.15 39.95 12.57
CA GLU A 263 17.48 39.83 13.15
C GLU A 263 18.58 39.80 12.09
N ALA A 264 18.40 39.04 11.02
CA ALA A 264 19.37 38.95 9.92
C ALA A 264 19.59 40.32 9.24
N LEU A 265 18.52 41.10 9.08
CA LEU A 265 18.56 42.40 8.40
C LEU A 265 18.99 43.55 9.32
N TYR A 266 18.71 43.50 10.62
CA TYR A 266 18.92 44.63 11.53
C TYR A 266 19.90 44.35 12.69
N GLN A 267 20.42 43.13 12.83
CA GLN A 267 21.26 42.65 13.96
C GLN A 267 20.59 42.71 15.34
N ARG A 268 19.28 42.94 15.39
CA ARG A 268 18.51 43.04 16.61
C ARG A 268 17.23 42.27 16.42
N ARG A 269 16.80 41.52 17.42
CA ARG A 269 15.47 40.91 17.40
C ARG A 269 14.40 42.00 17.56
N PRO A 270 13.22 41.84 16.95
CA PRO A 270 12.11 42.80 17.04
C PRO A 270 11.59 42.96 18.48
N TYR A 271 11.69 41.90 19.28
CA TYR A 271 11.31 41.87 20.69
C TYR A 271 12.48 41.34 21.53
N LEU A 272 12.72 41.96 22.69
CA LEU A 272 13.79 41.59 23.62
C LEU A 272 13.18 41.09 24.92
N GLY A 273 13.66 39.94 25.41
CA GLY A 273 13.26 39.37 26.69
C GLY A 273 14.22 38.24 27.09
N ALA A 274 14.73 38.28 28.32
CA ALA A 274 15.63 37.25 28.85
C ALA A 274 14.89 36.04 29.43
N THR A 275 13.59 36.18 29.71
CA THR A 275 12.70 35.13 30.23
C THR A 275 11.42 35.05 29.37
N VAL A 276 10.71 33.92 29.45
CA VAL A 276 9.42 33.74 28.76
C VAL A 276 8.41 34.80 29.17
N ALA A 277 8.37 35.15 30.46
CA ALA A 277 7.51 36.21 30.98
C ALA A 277 7.86 37.59 30.40
N ALA A 278 9.16 37.93 30.34
CA ALA A 278 9.61 39.18 29.74
C ALA A 278 9.31 39.26 28.23
N LEU A 279 9.38 38.12 27.52
CA LEU A 279 9.04 38.06 26.11
C LEU A 279 7.53 38.19 25.87
N ARG A 280 6.68 37.55 26.69
CA ARG A 280 5.22 37.72 26.63
C ARG A 280 4.82 39.17 26.89
N GLN A 281 5.43 39.80 27.89
CA GLN A 281 5.22 41.22 28.18
C GLN A 281 5.67 42.12 27.01
N ALA A 282 6.82 41.84 26.38
CA ALA A 282 7.29 42.60 25.22
C ALA A 282 6.35 42.49 24.01
N LEU A 283 5.65 41.35 23.86
CA LEU A 283 4.68 41.09 22.79
C LEU A 283 3.32 41.77 23.03
N ASP A 284 3.00 42.16 24.27
CA ASP A 284 1.67 42.68 24.64
C ASP A 284 1.51 44.21 24.41
N GLY A 285 2.56 44.96 24.07
CA GLY A 285 2.47 46.43 23.97
C GLY A 285 3.43 47.16 23.02
N ALA A 286 4.40 46.51 22.38
CA ALA A 286 5.40 47.19 21.55
C ALA A 286 5.19 46.95 20.05
N ARG A 287 5.17 48.02 19.24
CA ARG A 287 5.42 47.88 17.79
C ARG A 287 6.92 47.69 17.58
N PRO A 288 7.36 46.73 16.75
CA PRO A 288 8.78 46.52 16.49
C PRO A 288 9.36 47.77 15.80
N VAL A 289 10.34 48.42 16.43
CA VAL A 289 10.97 49.63 15.91
C VAL A 289 12.20 49.24 15.09
N ALA A 290 12.10 49.35 13.76
CA ALA A 290 13.22 49.09 12.87
C ALA A 290 14.24 50.25 12.91
N PRO A 291 15.55 49.99 13.02
CA PRO A 291 16.57 51.00 12.80
C PRO A 291 16.45 51.63 11.39
N ALA A 292 16.84 52.90 11.24
CA ALA A 292 16.78 53.60 9.95
C ALA A 292 17.62 52.96 8.83
N ARG A 293 18.61 52.13 9.18
CA ARG A 293 19.43 51.34 8.25
C ARG A 293 19.60 49.91 8.77
N GLY A 294 19.55 48.94 7.86
CA GLY A 294 19.89 47.55 8.15
C GLY A 294 21.39 47.30 8.05
N ARG A 295 21.81 46.09 8.44
CA ARG A 295 23.17 45.60 8.27
C ARG A 295 23.49 45.50 6.79
N GLY A 296 24.43 46.33 6.32
CA GLY A 296 24.89 46.30 4.93
C GLY A 296 24.00 47.05 3.91
N GLY A 297 23.09 47.93 4.36
CA GLY A 297 22.38 48.85 3.46
C GLY A 297 20.95 49.23 3.86
N VAL A 298 20.27 49.94 2.95
CA VAL A 298 18.85 50.31 3.12
C VAL A 298 17.97 49.10 2.84
N VAL A 299 17.19 48.68 3.84
CA VAL A 299 16.19 47.61 3.65
C VAL A 299 15.01 48.17 2.86
N PRO A 300 14.58 47.53 1.76
CA PRO A 300 13.45 48.04 0.99
C PRO A 300 12.16 48.13 1.82
N GLY A 301 11.46 49.27 1.75
CA GLY A 301 10.25 49.50 2.57
C GLY A 301 9.12 48.48 2.36
N ARG A 302 9.07 47.81 1.20
CA ARG A 302 8.16 46.67 0.98
C ARG A 302 8.48 45.46 1.87
N VAL A 303 9.77 45.18 2.09
CA VAL A 303 10.23 44.08 2.94
C VAL A 303 9.92 44.40 4.39
N ARG A 304 10.19 45.65 4.82
CA ARG A 304 9.83 46.08 6.18
C ARG A 304 8.33 45.92 6.46
N ARG A 305 7.46 46.41 5.57
CA ARG A 305 6.00 46.32 5.73
C ARG A 305 5.48 44.89 5.85
N VAL A 306 6.01 43.95 5.05
CA VAL A 306 5.54 42.56 5.11
C VAL A 306 6.04 41.85 6.37
N LEU A 307 7.25 42.17 6.85
CA LEU A 307 7.77 41.65 8.11
C LEU A 307 6.99 42.20 9.32
N GLU A 308 6.64 43.49 9.31
CA GLU A 308 5.77 44.09 10.34
C GLU A 308 4.39 43.41 10.38
N ALA A 309 3.79 43.10 9.23
CA ALA A 309 2.53 42.37 9.16
C ALA A 309 2.66 40.91 9.67
N ALA A 310 3.78 40.25 9.38
CA ALA A 310 4.05 38.88 9.84
C ALA A 310 4.33 38.80 11.36
N LEU A 311 4.72 39.90 12.00
CA LEU A 311 4.96 40.02 13.45
C LEU A 311 3.69 40.38 14.25
N ALA A 312 2.51 40.39 13.64
CA ALA A 312 1.25 40.67 14.33
C ALA A 312 0.99 39.68 15.47
N ARG A 313 0.47 40.16 16.60
CA ARG A 313 0.16 39.31 17.77
C ARG A 313 -0.93 38.28 17.44
N ASP A 314 -2.04 38.74 16.87
CA ASP A 314 -3.13 37.88 16.40
C ASP A 314 -2.70 37.10 15.16
N PRO A 315 -2.71 35.74 15.18
CA PRO A 315 -2.42 34.93 14.01
C PRO A 315 -3.30 35.28 12.80
N ALA A 316 -4.57 35.67 12.99
CA ALA A 316 -5.47 36.03 11.91
C ALA A 316 -5.08 37.32 11.16
N ALA A 317 -4.31 38.20 11.81
CA ALA A 317 -3.79 39.41 11.20
C ALA A 317 -2.48 39.19 10.41
N ARG A 318 -1.88 38.00 10.48
CA ARG A 318 -0.66 37.65 9.75
C ARG A 318 -0.97 37.19 8.32
N PRO A 319 -0.01 37.28 7.38
CA PRO A 319 -0.12 36.58 6.10
C PRO A 319 -0.46 35.11 6.31
N ALA A 320 -1.47 34.61 5.60
CA ALA A 320 -1.92 33.23 5.73
C ALA A 320 -0.88 32.18 5.26
N SER A 321 0.14 32.61 4.52
CA SER A 321 1.22 31.76 4.02
C SER A 321 2.51 32.56 3.79
N MET A 322 3.59 31.87 3.45
CA MET A 322 4.88 32.49 3.09
C MET A 322 4.87 33.27 1.77
N ALA A 323 3.87 33.07 0.90
CA ALA A 323 3.87 33.62 -0.46
C ALA A 323 3.97 35.17 -0.53
N PRO A 324 3.23 35.96 0.28
CA PRO A 324 3.34 37.42 0.26
C PRO A 324 4.72 37.91 0.72
N ILE A 325 5.35 37.19 1.65
CA ILE A 325 6.70 37.50 2.14
C ILE A 325 7.72 37.25 1.03
N LEU A 326 7.67 36.08 0.39
CA LEU A 326 8.57 35.73 -0.72
C LEU A 326 8.48 36.72 -1.87
N ALA A 327 7.27 37.11 -2.28
CA ALA A 327 7.05 38.10 -3.33
C ALA A 327 7.70 39.47 -2.99
N ALA A 328 7.66 39.89 -1.73
CA ALA A 328 8.29 41.12 -1.28
C ALA A 328 9.82 41.03 -1.27
N LEU A 329 10.39 39.87 -0.93
CA LEU A 329 11.85 39.65 -0.89
C LEU A 329 12.46 39.69 -2.30
N VAL A 330 11.82 39.10 -3.30
CA VAL A 330 12.38 38.96 -4.67
C VAL A 330 12.07 40.11 -5.63
N ALA A 331 11.11 40.99 -5.32
CA ALA A 331 10.71 42.07 -6.23
C ALA A 331 11.83 43.08 -6.55
N ARG A 332 12.05 43.40 -7.84
CA ARG A 332 13.05 44.39 -8.28
C ARG A 332 12.47 45.82 -8.35
N PRO A 333 13.28 46.89 -8.17
CA PRO A 333 12.79 48.27 -8.24
C PRO A 333 12.35 48.67 -9.66
N ARG A 334 11.14 49.22 -9.76
CA ARG A 334 10.46 49.62 -11.01
C ARG A 334 11.05 50.84 -11.75
N TRP A 335 12.15 51.43 -11.26
CA TRP A 335 12.73 52.65 -11.86
C TRP A 335 13.80 52.35 -12.94
N ARG A 336 14.33 51.12 -13.02
CA ARG A 336 15.25 50.71 -14.09
C ARG A 336 14.57 50.41 -15.43
N THR A 337 13.25 50.28 -15.45
CA THR A 337 12.44 50.11 -16.67
C THR A 337 11.96 51.43 -17.26
N ALA A 338 12.16 52.56 -16.57
CA ALA A 338 11.69 53.87 -17.01
C ALA A 338 12.68 54.60 -17.94
N ALA A 339 13.98 54.34 -17.83
CA ALA A 339 15.01 54.97 -18.67
C ALA A 339 15.08 54.43 -20.11
N SER A 340 14.62 53.18 -20.35
CA SER A 340 14.56 52.58 -21.69
C SER A 340 13.31 52.96 -22.48
N ALA A 341 12.31 53.58 -21.83
CA ALA A 341 11.01 53.86 -22.42
C ALA A 341 10.98 55.12 -23.31
N ALA A 342 11.87 56.10 -23.07
CA ALA A 342 11.89 57.36 -23.81
C ALA A 342 12.54 57.25 -25.21
N ALA A 343 13.46 56.30 -25.41
CA ALA A 343 14.09 56.07 -26.72
C ALA A 343 13.20 55.24 -27.67
N LEU A 344 12.27 54.44 -27.13
CA LEU A 344 11.42 53.55 -27.91
C LEU A 344 10.21 54.28 -28.54
N THR A 345 9.78 55.40 -27.96
CA THR A 345 8.58 56.14 -28.41
C THR A 345 8.75 56.73 -29.81
N ALA A 346 9.96 57.15 -30.19
CA ALA A 346 10.25 57.69 -31.52
C ALA A 346 10.28 56.62 -32.62
N VAL A 347 10.67 55.39 -32.28
CA VAL A 347 10.69 54.24 -33.21
C VAL A 347 9.29 53.62 -33.35
N VAL A 348 8.50 53.63 -32.27
CA VAL A 348 7.11 53.10 -32.27
C VAL A 348 6.15 53.98 -33.07
N ALA A 349 6.35 55.30 -33.15
CA ALA A 349 5.48 56.16 -33.95
C ALA A 349 5.62 55.89 -35.47
N ALA A 350 6.83 55.55 -35.94
CA ALA A 350 7.07 55.15 -37.33
C ALA A 350 6.63 53.70 -37.60
N GLY A 351 6.76 52.81 -36.60
CA GLY A 351 6.30 51.42 -36.69
C GLY A 351 4.77 51.24 -36.61
N ALA A 352 4.07 52.12 -35.88
CA ALA A 352 2.63 52.06 -35.71
C ALA A 352 1.85 52.29 -37.02
N GLY A 353 2.38 53.11 -37.93
CA GLY A 353 1.77 53.31 -39.26
C GLY A 353 1.81 52.06 -40.14
N ALA A 354 2.87 51.25 -40.03
CA ALA A 354 2.99 49.97 -40.75
C ALA A 354 2.24 48.82 -40.03
N TYR A 355 2.19 48.86 -38.69
CA TYR A 355 1.50 47.85 -37.88
C TYR A 355 -0.03 47.95 -37.97
N VAL A 356 -0.60 49.15 -38.06
CA VAL A 356 -2.06 49.33 -38.20
C VAL A 356 -2.57 48.85 -39.56
N ALA A 357 -1.73 48.87 -40.60
CA ALA A 357 -2.06 48.28 -41.91
C ALA A 357 -2.02 46.75 -41.90
N ASP A 358 -1.22 46.14 -41.02
CA ASP A 358 -1.11 44.67 -40.84
C ASP A 358 -2.12 44.12 -39.82
N HIS A 359 -2.52 44.93 -38.82
CA HIS A 359 -3.44 44.53 -37.73
C HIS A 359 -4.91 44.86 -37.95
N LEU A 360 -5.28 45.42 -39.10
CA LEU A 360 -6.66 45.37 -39.59
C LEU A 360 -6.99 44.02 -40.29
N ALA A 361 -6.03 43.08 -40.36
CA ALA A 361 -6.28 41.66 -40.62
C ALA A 361 -6.61 40.91 -39.31
N GLY A 362 -7.83 41.13 -38.79
CA GLY A 362 -8.33 40.53 -37.55
C GLY A 362 -8.75 39.05 -37.62
N ASP A 363 -7.90 38.15 -38.14
CA ASP A 363 -8.25 36.73 -38.38
C ASP A 363 -7.50 35.68 -37.51
N ALA A 364 -6.72 36.07 -36.50
CA ALA A 364 -5.83 35.14 -35.80
C ALA A 364 -6.48 34.19 -34.75
N ALA A 365 -7.53 34.61 -34.04
CA ALA A 365 -8.19 33.76 -33.03
C ALA A 365 -9.15 32.69 -33.61
N PRO A 366 -9.98 32.98 -34.63
CA PRO A 366 -10.84 31.97 -35.27
C PRO A 366 -10.04 30.87 -35.98
N THR A 367 -8.86 31.21 -36.54
CA THR A 367 -8.03 30.27 -37.31
C THR A 367 -7.28 29.24 -36.44
N ALA A 368 -6.93 29.56 -35.20
CA ALA A 368 -6.30 28.61 -34.27
C ALA A 368 -7.28 27.53 -33.79
N CYS A 369 -8.51 27.93 -33.42
CA CYS A 369 -9.60 27.02 -33.07
C CYS A 369 -10.03 26.15 -34.26
N ALA A 370 -10.13 26.74 -35.47
CA ALA A 370 -10.44 25.99 -36.68
C ALA A 370 -9.36 24.95 -37.01
N ARG A 371 -8.07 25.30 -36.88
CA ARG A 371 -6.96 24.34 -37.06
C ARG A 371 -6.97 23.22 -36.04
N ALA A 372 -7.12 23.52 -34.75
CA ALA A 372 -7.18 22.49 -33.70
C ALA A 372 -8.36 21.52 -33.89
N ARG A 373 -9.51 22.00 -34.38
CA ARG A 373 -10.65 21.16 -34.78
C ARG A 373 -10.32 20.29 -35.99
N ALA A 374 -9.68 20.86 -37.02
CA ALA A 374 -9.28 20.12 -38.21
C ALA A 374 -8.26 19.01 -37.90
N ASP A 375 -7.27 19.28 -37.04
CA ASP A 375 -6.25 18.32 -36.63
C ASP A 375 -6.83 17.16 -35.80
N LEU A 376 -7.77 17.46 -34.89
CA LEU A 376 -8.50 16.43 -34.13
C LEU A 376 -9.37 15.57 -35.04
N ALA A 377 -10.12 16.21 -35.95
CA ALA A 377 -10.94 15.51 -36.93
C ALA A 377 -10.07 14.60 -37.82
N ALA A 378 -8.93 15.09 -38.32
CA ALA A 378 -8.01 14.29 -39.13
C ALA A 378 -7.43 13.09 -38.36
N THR A 379 -7.06 13.28 -37.09
CA THR A 379 -6.55 12.21 -36.21
C THR A 379 -7.59 11.10 -35.99
N TRP A 380 -8.84 11.48 -35.74
CA TRP A 380 -9.94 10.53 -35.54
C TRP A 380 -10.40 9.88 -36.86
N HIS A 381 -10.44 10.63 -37.96
CA HIS A 381 -10.77 10.09 -39.29
C HIS A 381 -9.71 9.11 -39.81
N GLY A 382 -8.43 9.34 -39.51
CA GLY A 382 -7.36 8.36 -39.72
C GLY A 382 -7.51 7.10 -38.86
N GLY A 383 -8.38 7.14 -37.85
CA GLY A 383 -8.67 6.07 -36.91
C GLY A 383 -10.09 5.52 -36.97
N SER A 384 -10.66 5.40 -38.17
CA SER A 384 -12.04 4.92 -38.34
C SER A 384 -12.29 3.59 -37.59
N PRO A 385 -13.53 3.33 -37.09
CA PRO A 385 -13.91 2.05 -36.52
C PRO A 385 -13.55 0.84 -37.40
N ALA A 386 -13.50 1.02 -38.72
CA ALA A 386 -13.09 0.00 -39.67
C ALA A 386 -11.58 -0.30 -39.63
N ALA A 387 -10.73 0.71 -39.42
CA ALA A 387 -9.28 0.54 -39.27
C ALA A 387 -8.94 -0.19 -37.97
N LEU A 388 -9.58 0.21 -36.86
CA LEU A 388 -9.48 -0.47 -35.55
C LEU A 388 -9.97 -1.92 -35.63
N ALA A 389 -11.11 -2.18 -36.28
CA ALA A 389 -11.63 -3.53 -36.47
C ALA A 389 -10.67 -4.41 -37.30
N SER A 390 -10.10 -3.85 -38.37
CA SER A 390 -9.13 -4.55 -39.23
C SER A 390 -7.82 -4.87 -38.49
N ALA A 391 -7.25 -3.91 -37.76
CA ALA A 391 -6.06 -4.12 -36.93
C ALA A 391 -6.30 -5.14 -35.82
N GLY A 392 -7.45 -5.05 -35.16
CA GLY A 392 -7.89 -6.00 -34.16
C GLY A 392 -8.02 -7.43 -34.66
N ALA A 393 -8.62 -7.60 -35.84
CA ALA A 393 -8.74 -8.89 -36.49
C ALA A 393 -7.36 -9.50 -36.80
N ARG A 394 -6.41 -8.69 -37.31
CA ARG A 394 -5.02 -9.14 -37.54
C ARG A 394 -4.31 -9.54 -36.25
N ALA A 395 -4.62 -8.87 -35.14
CA ALA A 395 -4.00 -9.13 -33.85
C ALA A 395 -4.67 -10.25 -33.03
N GLY A 396 -5.76 -10.83 -33.54
CA GLY A 396 -6.52 -11.88 -32.85
C GLY A 396 -7.30 -11.37 -31.64
N VAL A 397 -7.69 -10.09 -31.63
CA VAL A 397 -8.46 -9.48 -30.55
C VAL A 397 -9.93 -9.86 -30.67
N SER A 398 -10.60 -10.11 -29.53
CA SER A 398 -12.03 -10.40 -29.52
C SER A 398 -12.82 -9.21 -30.07
N LYS A 399 -13.94 -9.51 -30.74
CA LYS A 399 -14.84 -8.47 -31.27
C LYS A 399 -15.38 -7.55 -30.15
N ALA A 400 -15.59 -8.10 -28.96
CA ALA A 400 -16.04 -7.36 -27.78
C ALA A 400 -14.99 -6.36 -27.31
N ASP A 401 -13.74 -6.80 -27.11
CA ASP A 401 -12.62 -5.93 -26.70
C ASP A 401 -12.34 -4.83 -27.73
N LEU A 402 -12.49 -5.14 -29.02
CA LEU A 402 -12.33 -4.14 -30.08
C LEU A 402 -13.42 -3.09 -30.08
N THR A 403 -14.67 -3.52 -29.85
CA THR A 403 -15.82 -2.61 -29.78
C THR A 403 -15.68 -1.69 -28.56
N ASP A 404 -15.27 -2.23 -27.43
CA ASP A 404 -15.00 -1.49 -26.19
C ASP A 404 -13.86 -0.47 -26.38
N ALA A 405 -12.70 -0.92 -26.88
CA ALA A 405 -11.55 -0.07 -27.16
C ALA A 405 -11.89 1.08 -28.14
N THR A 406 -12.63 0.77 -29.21
CA THR A 406 -13.08 1.75 -30.20
C THR A 406 -14.03 2.77 -29.57
N SER A 407 -14.96 2.32 -28.72
CA SER A 407 -15.93 3.18 -28.05
C SER A 407 -15.26 4.14 -27.08
N GLN A 408 -14.30 3.65 -26.29
CA GLN A 408 -13.53 4.46 -25.34
C GLN A 408 -12.64 5.51 -26.04
N LEU A 409 -11.95 5.14 -27.12
CA LEU A 409 -11.18 6.11 -27.91
C LEU A 409 -12.09 7.14 -28.59
N ALA A 410 -13.27 6.73 -29.07
CA ALA A 410 -14.26 7.63 -29.65
C ALA A 410 -14.82 8.61 -28.62
N GLU A 411 -15.04 8.14 -27.39
CA GLU A 411 -15.48 8.96 -26.28
C GLU A 411 -14.40 9.98 -25.90
N ARG A 412 -13.13 9.56 -25.81
CA ARG A 412 -11.98 10.45 -25.57
C ARG A 412 -11.88 11.52 -26.66
N ALA A 413 -12.03 11.14 -27.94
CA ALA A 413 -12.03 12.09 -29.06
C ALA A 413 -13.19 13.10 -28.96
N ARG A 414 -14.40 12.63 -28.65
CA ARG A 414 -15.58 13.49 -28.44
C ARG A 414 -15.42 14.43 -27.25
N ALA A 415 -14.88 13.95 -26.13
CA ALA A 415 -14.60 14.77 -24.95
C ALA A 415 -13.58 15.87 -25.27
N LEU A 416 -12.52 15.54 -26.02
CA LEU A 416 -11.53 16.51 -26.46
C LEU A 416 -12.11 17.57 -27.40
N ALA A 417 -13.03 17.18 -28.29
CA ALA A 417 -13.77 18.10 -29.14
C ALA A 417 -14.67 19.04 -28.33
N SER A 418 -15.39 18.51 -27.33
CA SER A 418 -16.24 19.32 -26.44
C SER A 418 -15.44 20.35 -25.63
N VAL A 419 -14.26 19.97 -25.14
CA VAL A 419 -13.33 20.88 -24.44
C VAL A 419 -12.85 22.01 -25.36
N LEU A 420 -12.57 21.70 -26.63
CA LEU A 420 -12.22 22.69 -27.65
C LEU A 420 -13.40 23.63 -27.93
N ASP A 421 -14.60 23.09 -28.13
CA ASP A 421 -15.81 23.87 -28.47
C ASP A 421 -16.17 24.88 -27.38
N ALA A 422 -16.26 24.43 -26.12
CA ALA A 422 -16.58 25.29 -24.98
C ALA A 422 -15.60 26.47 -24.79
N ARG A 423 -14.35 26.33 -25.28
CA ARG A 423 -13.32 27.38 -25.16
C ARG A 423 -13.24 28.27 -26.39
N CYS A 424 -13.51 27.72 -27.58
CA CYS A 424 -13.60 28.51 -28.80
C CYS A 424 -14.80 29.48 -28.77
N GLU A 425 -15.88 29.13 -28.08
CA GLU A 425 -17.01 30.04 -27.81
C GLU A 425 -16.66 31.15 -26.80
N ALA A 426 -15.68 30.92 -25.91
CA ALA A 426 -15.25 31.88 -24.88
C ALA A 426 -14.20 32.91 -25.35
N GLY A 427 -13.79 32.88 -26.63
CA GLY A 427 -12.99 33.92 -27.29
C GLY A 427 -11.47 33.79 -27.22
N VAL A 428 -10.87 33.16 -26.19
CA VAL A 428 -9.43 32.83 -26.12
C VAL A 428 -9.18 31.65 -25.17
N THR A 429 -8.35 30.67 -25.57
CA THR A 429 -7.81 29.63 -24.69
C THR A 429 -6.60 30.13 -23.89
N PRO A 430 -6.60 30.06 -22.54
CA PRO A 430 -5.37 30.26 -21.77
C PRO A 430 -4.28 29.27 -22.22
N ALA A 431 -3.03 29.72 -22.40
CA ALA A 431 -1.90 28.88 -22.86
C ALA A 431 -1.74 27.52 -22.13
N PRO A 432 -1.89 27.46 -20.78
CA PRO A 432 -2.09 26.23 -20.00
C PRO A 432 -3.03 25.16 -20.61
N VAL A 433 -4.21 25.60 -21.01
CA VAL A 433 -5.30 24.74 -21.45
C VAL A 433 -5.06 24.29 -22.89
N ALA A 434 -4.55 25.20 -23.74
CA ALA A 434 -4.14 24.86 -25.10
C ALA A 434 -3.02 23.81 -25.13
N ALA A 435 -2.04 23.91 -24.22
CA ALA A 435 -0.98 22.92 -24.08
C ALA A 435 -1.52 21.55 -23.61
N CYS A 436 -2.46 21.54 -22.67
CA CYS A 436 -3.14 20.31 -22.22
C CYS A 436 -3.88 19.62 -23.37
N VAL A 437 -4.70 20.37 -24.12
CA VAL A 437 -5.46 19.85 -25.25
C VAL A 437 -4.54 19.30 -26.34
N ALA A 438 -3.47 20.03 -26.69
CA ALA A 438 -2.48 19.57 -27.67
C ALA A 438 -1.78 18.27 -27.22
N ALA A 439 -1.43 18.15 -25.94
CA ALA A 439 -0.86 16.92 -25.39
C ALA A 439 -1.82 15.73 -25.50
N ARG A 440 -3.11 15.92 -25.20
CA ARG A 440 -4.13 14.87 -25.35
C ARG A 440 -4.36 14.46 -26.81
N GLN A 441 -4.32 15.41 -27.75
CA GLN A 441 -4.40 15.12 -29.18
C GLN A 441 -3.23 14.25 -29.64
N LEU A 442 -2.02 14.53 -29.16
CA LEU A 442 -0.82 13.75 -29.47
C LEU A 442 -0.85 12.35 -28.88
N GLU A 443 -1.33 12.19 -27.65
CA GLU A 443 -1.56 10.87 -27.02
C GLU A 443 -2.54 10.03 -27.83
N LEU A 444 -3.66 10.63 -28.27
CA LEU A 444 -4.64 9.97 -29.12
C LEU A 444 -4.03 9.56 -30.47
N ALA A 445 -3.30 10.47 -31.12
CA ALA A 445 -2.65 10.20 -32.39
C ALA A 445 -1.58 9.10 -32.29
N ALA A 446 -0.79 9.09 -31.21
CA ALA A 446 0.20 8.06 -30.96
C ALA A 446 -0.45 6.70 -30.74
N SER A 447 -1.50 6.64 -29.92
CA SER A 447 -2.27 5.41 -29.66
C SER A 447 -2.88 4.86 -30.95
N MET A 448 -3.43 5.75 -31.79
CA MET A 448 -3.98 5.39 -33.11
C MET A 448 -2.94 4.79 -34.05
N ARG A 449 -1.76 5.41 -34.18
CA ARG A 449 -0.66 4.88 -35.01
C ARG A 449 -0.16 3.52 -34.53
N GLN A 450 -0.25 3.26 -33.23
CA GLN A 450 0.17 1.98 -32.65
C GLN A 450 -0.82 0.86 -32.93
N VAL A 451 -2.13 1.17 -32.98
CA VAL A 451 -3.17 0.23 -33.39
C VAL A 451 -2.89 -0.32 -34.79
N ASP A 452 -2.50 0.52 -35.75
CA ASP A 452 -2.23 0.09 -37.13
C ASP A 452 -1.10 -0.96 -37.24
N ARG A 453 -0.16 -0.91 -36.28
CA ARG A 453 1.03 -1.77 -36.21
C ARG A 453 0.81 -3.05 -35.42
N LEU A 454 -0.39 -3.30 -34.90
CA LEU A 454 -0.69 -4.52 -34.16
C LEU A 454 -0.64 -5.75 -35.09
N GLY A 455 0.22 -6.70 -34.74
CA GLY A 455 0.31 -8.02 -35.35
C GLY A 455 -0.34 -9.12 -34.49
N PRO A 456 -0.33 -10.39 -34.96
CA PRO A 456 -0.88 -11.53 -34.23
C PRO A 456 -0.32 -11.65 -32.80
N GLY A 457 -1.20 -11.81 -31.80
CA GLY A 457 -0.82 -12.02 -30.40
C GLY A 457 -0.74 -10.75 -29.54
N HIS A 458 -0.90 -9.55 -30.10
CA HIS A 458 -0.84 -8.29 -29.34
C HIS A 458 -2.16 -7.88 -28.66
N GLY A 459 -3.17 -8.76 -28.63
CA GLY A 459 -4.51 -8.40 -28.14
C GLY A 459 -4.58 -7.93 -26.69
N ALA A 460 -3.68 -8.40 -25.82
CA ALA A 460 -3.59 -7.95 -24.43
C ALA A 460 -3.14 -6.47 -24.32
N GLY A 461 -2.29 -6.00 -25.23
CA GLY A 461 -1.76 -4.64 -25.21
C GLY A 461 -2.70 -3.57 -25.78
N LEU A 462 -3.75 -3.96 -26.53
CA LEU A 462 -4.74 -3.00 -27.08
C LEU A 462 -5.42 -2.19 -25.97
N ARG A 463 -5.78 -2.85 -24.86
CA ARG A 463 -6.41 -2.18 -23.71
C ARG A 463 -5.48 -1.13 -23.12
N MET A 464 -4.17 -1.38 -23.05
CA MET A 464 -3.18 -0.43 -22.57
C MET A 464 -3.09 0.82 -23.47
N LEU A 465 -3.19 0.65 -24.80
CA LEU A 465 -3.18 1.77 -25.76
C LEU A 465 -4.38 2.70 -25.57
N VAL A 466 -5.57 2.16 -25.28
CA VAL A 466 -6.77 2.96 -24.97
C VAL A 466 -6.58 3.77 -23.68
N ARG A 467 -5.95 3.14 -22.68
CA ARG A 467 -5.70 3.67 -21.34
C ARG A 467 -4.59 4.72 -21.31
N ALA A 468 -3.73 4.76 -22.32
CA ALA A 468 -2.61 5.70 -22.45
C ALA A 468 -3.03 7.13 -22.82
N VAL A 469 -4.27 7.34 -23.25
CA VAL A 469 -4.87 8.68 -23.44
C VAL A 469 -5.43 9.13 -22.10
N ASN A 470 -5.08 10.31 -21.60
CA ASN A 470 -5.66 10.82 -20.35
C ASN A 470 -7.04 11.48 -20.58
N ASP A 471 -7.85 11.66 -19.52
CA ASP A 471 -9.18 12.30 -19.62
C ASP A 471 -9.05 13.78 -20.07
N PRO A 472 -9.62 14.17 -21.23
CA PRO A 472 -9.63 15.55 -21.71
C PRO A 472 -10.30 16.54 -20.76
N ALA A 473 -11.25 16.08 -19.93
CA ALA A 473 -11.98 16.97 -19.04
C ALA A 473 -11.10 17.63 -17.97
N ALA A 474 -9.95 17.02 -17.64
CA ALA A 474 -8.94 17.61 -16.75
C ALA A 474 -8.39 18.95 -17.27
N CYS A 475 -8.47 19.20 -18.58
CA CYS A 475 -8.06 20.47 -19.19
C CYS A 475 -9.01 21.64 -18.84
N LEU A 476 -10.19 21.39 -18.23
CA LEU A 476 -11.19 22.42 -17.92
C LEU A 476 -11.20 22.90 -16.47
N GLU A 477 -10.52 22.23 -15.53
CA GLU A 477 -10.64 22.55 -14.10
C GLU A 477 -9.89 23.85 -13.68
N PRO A 478 -10.48 24.70 -12.79
CA PRO A 478 -9.84 25.95 -12.35
C PRO A 478 -8.64 25.75 -11.41
N ALA A 479 -8.59 24.63 -10.68
CA ALA A 479 -7.55 24.31 -9.69
C ALA A 479 -6.32 23.62 -10.30
N THR A 480 -6.42 23.17 -11.56
CA THR A 480 -5.35 22.54 -12.34
C THR A 480 -4.56 23.54 -13.19
N GLY A 481 -4.54 24.82 -12.79
CA GLY A 481 -3.59 25.81 -13.31
C GLY A 481 -2.11 25.40 -13.20
N THR A 482 -1.81 24.26 -12.56
CA THR A 482 -0.52 23.56 -12.52
C THR A 482 -0.43 22.33 -13.44
N VAL A 483 -1.53 21.67 -13.82
CA VAL A 483 -1.52 20.62 -14.88
C VAL A 483 -1.16 21.24 -16.23
N ALA A 484 -1.42 22.53 -16.36
CA ALA A 484 -0.95 23.48 -17.37
C ALA A 484 0.52 23.42 -17.81
N ALA A 485 1.42 22.82 -17.03
CA ALA A 485 2.86 22.88 -17.26
C ALA A 485 3.57 21.52 -17.23
N ALA A 486 2.84 20.41 -17.10
CA ALA A 486 3.44 19.08 -17.12
C ALA A 486 3.71 18.63 -18.58
N TRP A 487 4.79 19.20 -19.13
CA TRP A 487 5.58 18.73 -20.28
C TRP A 487 4.87 18.66 -21.65
N PRO A 488 4.98 19.70 -22.51
CA PRO A 488 4.94 19.46 -23.94
C PRO A 488 6.09 18.52 -24.29
N LEU A 489 5.78 17.28 -24.66
CA LEU A 489 6.75 16.37 -25.25
C LEU A 489 7.21 17.02 -26.56
N GLU A 490 8.47 17.46 -26.61
CA GLU A 490 9.09 17.98 -27.83
C GLU A 490 8.76 17.04 -28.99
N ALA A 491 8.35 17.57 -30.14
CA ALA A 491 7.97 16.75 -31.29
C ALA A 491 9.02 15.67 -31.61
N ALA A 492 10.31 16.00 -31.40
CA ALA A 492 11.45 15.10 -31.57
C ALA A 492 11.44 13.85 -30.66
N ARG A 493 10.76 13.87 -29.51
CA ARG A 493 10.70 12.74 -28.56
C ARG A 493 9.43 11.89 -28.70
N GLN A 494 8.47 12.32 -29.53
CA GLN A 494 7.20 11.61 -29.73
C GLN A 494 7.38 10.23 -30.36
N ASP A 495 8.26 10.13 -31.36
CA ASP A 495 8.54 8.85 -32.03
C ASP A 495 9.29 7.88 -31.11
N ALA A 496 10.17 8.39 -30.25
CA ALA A 496 10.89 7.59 -29.26
C ALA A 496 9.92 7.01 -28.19
N VAL A 497 9.00 7.83 -27.67
CA VAL A 497 7.93 7.34 -26.76
C VAL A 497 7.06 6.29 -27.43
N ALA A 498 6.64 6.53 -28.67
CA ALA A 498 5.81 5.59 -29.42
C ALA A 498 6.53 4.26 -29.68
N ALA A 499 7.83 4.29 -29.96
CA ALA A 499 8.65 3.10 -30.15
C ALA A 499 8.76 2.26 -28.86
N VAL A 500 9.02 2.91 -27.72
CA VAL A 500 9.11 2.20 -26.42
C VAL A 500 7.75 1.60 -26.02
N ARG A 501 6.66 2.34 -26.15
CA ARG A 501 5.30 1.83 -25.86
C ARG A 501 4.90 0.64 -26.72
N LEU A 502 5.33 0.58 -27.99
CA LEU A 502 5.12 -0.61 -28.83
C LEU A 502 5.84 -1.84 -28.28
N ARG A 503 7.04 -1.66 -27.70
CA ARG A 503 7.75 -2.76 -27.05
C ARG A 503 7.10 -3.15 -25.72
N ILE A 504 6.58 -2.20 -24.94
CA ILE A 504 5.74 -2.49 -23.75
C ILE A 504 4.55 -3.38 -24.15
N VAL A 505 3.86 -3.09 -25.26
CA VAL A 505 2.78 -3.95 -25.80
C VAL A 505 3.26 -5.37 -26.11
N ALA A 506 4.47 -5.52 -26.66
CA ALA A 506 5.04 -6.84 -26.94
C ALA A 506 5.37 -7.61 -25.64
N VAL A 507 5.86 -6.93 -24.60
CA VAL A 507 6.10 -7.53 -23.28
C VAL A 507 4.79 -7.96 -22.63
N GLU A 508 3.74 -7.14 -22.71
CA GLU A 508 2.39 -7.48 -22.22
C GLU A 508 1.83 -8.74 -22.91
N ALA A 509 2.10 -8.91 -24.21
CA ALA A 509 1.72 -10.12 -24.94
C ALA A 509 2.49 -11.37 -24.49
N GLN A 510 3.76 -11.22 -24.07
CA GLN A 510 4.52 -12.32 -23.45
C GLN A 510 3.96 -12.68 -22.07
N ARG A 511 3.70 -11.66 -21.24
CA ARG A 511 3.10 -11.82 -19.91
C ARG A 511 1.74 -12.51 -19.97
N ALA A 512 0.91 -12.17 -20.95
CA ALA A 512 -0.41 -12.78 -21.15
C ALA A 512 -0.35 -14.28 -21.53
N ARG A 513 0.80 -14.78 -22.00
CA ARG A 513 1.04 -16.21 -22.26
C ARG A 513 1.68 -16.93 -21.06
N SER A 514 1.75 -16.28 -19.90
CA SER A 514 2.37 -16.77 -18.66
C SER A 514 3.88 -17.06 -18.77
N ASP A 515 4.57 -16.52 -19.77
CA ASP A 515 6.02 -16.60 -19.89
C ASP A 515 6.68 -15.47 -19.08
N PHE A 516 6.58 -15.57 -17.75
CA PHE A 516 6.99 -14.49 -16.85
C PHE A 516 8.50 -14.26 -16.83
N ALA A 517 9.31 -15.30 -17.06
CA ALA A 517 10.77 -15.16 -17.11
C ALA A 517 11.21 -14.36 -18.35
N ALA A 518 10.70 -14.70 -19.53
CA ALA A 518 11.00 -13.93 -20.75
C ALA A 518 10.39 -12.52 -20.68
N ALA A 519 9.15 -12.39 -20.17
CA ALA A 519 8.51 -11.10 -20.00
C ALA A 519 9.29 -10.19 -19.04
N LEU A 520 9.82 -10.73 -17.94
CA LEU A 520 10.63 -9.98 -16.97
C LEU A 520 11.91 -9.48 -17.61
N ALA A 521 12.66 -10.36 -18.27
CA ALA A 521 13.90 -9.98 -18.97
C ALA A 521 13.64 -8.92 -20.05
N ALA A 522 12.54 -9.05 -20.80
CA ALA A 522 12.15 -8.08 -21.82
C ALA A 522 11.69 -6.75 -21.20
N ALA A 523 11.00 -6.76 -20.05
CA ALA A 523 10.63 -5.56 -19.31
C ALA A 523 11.86 -4.82 -18.77
N GLU A 524 12.81 -5.52 -18.17
CA GLU A 524 14.06 -4.94 -17.65
C GLU A 524 14.89 -4.29 -18.76
N ALA A 525 14.95 -4.93 -19.94
CA ALA A 525 15.64 -4.40 -21.12
C ALA A 525 15.04 -3.10 -21.68
N LEU A 526 13.82 -2.71 -21.28
CA LEU A 526 13.23 -1.40 -21.64
C LEU A 526 13.79 -0.25 -20.81
N GLY A 527 14.34 -0.52 -19.62
CA GLY A 527 14.76 0.51 -18.66
C GLY A 527 15.69 1.57 -19.25
N PRO A 528 16.79 1.20 -19.97
CA PRO A 528 17.68 2.18 -20.58
C PRO A 528 17.00 3.07 -21.62
N ASP A 529 16.09 2.52 -22.44
CA ASP A 529 15.38 3.28 -23.46
C ASP A 529 14.35 4.24 -22.85
N VAL A 530 13.64 3.78 -21.80
CA VAL A 530 12.74 4.62 -21.01
C VAL A 530 13.50 5.78 -20.36
N ALA A 531 14.67 5.49 -19.77
CA ALA A 531 15.53 6.51 -19.17
C ALA A 531 16.08 7.50 -20.21
N ALA A 532 16.47 7.02 -21.40
CA ALA A 532 16.96 7.86 -22.50
C ALA A 532 15.88 8.81 -23.05
N VAL A 533 14.61 8.37 -23.08
CA VAL A 533 13.47 9.23 -23.41
C VAL A 533 13.28 10.33 -22.36
N GLY A 534 13.48 10.00 -21.08
CA GLY A 534 13.42 10.93 -19.97
C GLY A 534 12.01 11.51 -19.72
N TRP A 535 10.97 10.74 -20.05
CA TRP A 535 9.57 11.15 -19.89
C TRP A 535 8.89 10.35 -18.77
N GLU A 536 8.58 11.01 -17.66
CA GLU A 536 8.11 10.38 -16.42
C GLU A 536 6.82 9.53 -16.56
N PRO A 537 5.80 9.91 -17.35
CA PRO A 537 4.63 9.06 -17.57
C PRO A 537 4.97 7.69 -18.17
N LEU A 538 5.93 7.64 -19.11
CA LEU A 538 6.40 6.38 -19.68
C LEU A 538 7.19 5.55 -18.67
N ALA A 539 7.93 6.21 -17.78
CA ALA A 539 8.60 5.53 -16.68
C ALA A 539 7.59 4.95 -15.67
N ALA A 540 6.48 5.63 -15.41
CA ALA A 540 5.39 5.09 -14.58
C ALA A 540 4.74 3.86 -15.21
N GLU A 541 4.46 3.90 -16.51
CA GLU A 541 3.93 2.76 -17.28
C GLU A 541 4.88 1.56 -17.25
N HIS A 542 6.18 1.80 -17.44
CA HIS A 542 7.22 0.76 -17.39
C HIS A 542 7.34 0.14 -16.00
N LEU A 543 7.41 0.94 -14.94
CA LEU A 543 7.47 0.43 -13.56
C LEU A 543 6.20 -0.33 -13.18
N ALA A 544 5.02 0.14 -13.61
CA ALA A 544 3.77 -0.57 -13.38
C ALA A 544 3.75 -1.95 -14.05
N LEU A 545 4.23 -2.04 -15.30
CA LEU A 545 4.39 -3.30 -16.01
C LEU A 545 5.41 -4.22 -15.30
N LEU A 546 6.59 -3.69 -14.97
CA LEU A 546 7.66 -4.46 -14.33
C LEU A 546 7.21 -5.03 -12.98
N GLY A 547 6.60 -4.20 -12.13
CA GLY A 547 6.08 -4.64 -10.83
C GLY A 547 4.99 -5.70 -10.97
N SER A 548 4.10 -5.56 -11.96
CA SER A 548 3.07 -6.57 -12.25
C SER A 548 3.68 -7.92 -12.64
N ILE A 549 4.67 -7.91 -13.55
CA ILE A 549 5.38 -9.13 -13.97
C ILE A 549 6.13 -9.76 -12.79
N GLN A 550 6.78 -8.96 -11.94
CA GLN A 550 7.49 -9.46 -10.76
C GLN A 550 6.55 -10.17 -9.78
N ILE A 551 5.38 -9.59 -9.50
CA ILE A 551 4.36 -10.22 -8.65
C ILE A 551 3.89 -11.55 -9.26
N GLN A 552 3.59 -11.57 -10.56
CA GLN A 552 3.11 -12.77 -11.23
C GLN A 552 4.21 -13.85 -11.39
N GLY A 553 5.47 -13.43 -11.54
CA GLY A 553 6.65 -14.28 -11.63
C GLY A 553 7.21 -14.74 -10.28
N THR A 554 6.40 -14.75 -9.21
CA THR A 554 6.72 -15.18 -7.83
C THR A 554 7.65 -14.27 -7.01
N ASN A 555 8.16 -13.17 -7.58
CA ASN A 555 8.96 -12.18 -6.85
C ASN A 555 8.06 -11.05 -6.29
N THR A 556 7.12 -11.42 -5.43
CA THR A 556 6.04 -10.57 -4.93
C THR A 556 6.53 -9.41 -4.05
N ALA A 557 7.59 -9.60 -3.27
CA ALA A 557 8.18 -8.54 -2.45
C ALA A 557 8.84 -7.44 -3.30
N ALA A 558 9.66 -7.82 -4.29
CA ALA A 558 10.26 -6.85 -5.21
C ALA A 558 9.19 -6.18 -6.08
N GLY A 559 8.21 -6.96 -6.55
CA GLY A 559 7.09 -6.45 -7.32
C GLY A 559 6.26 -5.42 -6.55
N GLY A 560 5.98 -5.66 -5.26
CA GLY A 560 5.32 -4.68 -4.39
C GLY A 560 6.10 -3.37 -4.23
N GLU A 561 7.43 -3.43 -4.09
CA GLU A 561 8.29 -2.25 -4.07
C GLU A 561 8.25 -1.48 -5.40
N THR A 562 8.43 -2.18 -6.52
CA THR A 562 8.37 -1.59 -7.87
C THR A 562 7.01 -0.92 -8.12
N LEU A 563 5.90 -1.55 -7.71
CA LEU A 563 4.58 -0.95 -7.81
C LEU A 563 4.42 0.28 -6.90
N ARG A 564 5.00 0.31 -5.69
CA ARG A 564 4.97 1.52 -4.86
C ARG A 564 5.74 2.68 -5.50
N GLN A 565 6.84 2.40 -6.18
CA GLN A 565 7.56 3.40 -6.98
C GLN A 565 6.72 3.87 -8.18
N ALA A 566 6.06 2.95 -8.88
CA ALA A 566 5.15 3.26 -9.98
C ALA A 566 3.97 4.14 -9.50
N ALA A 567 3.39 3.84 -8.33
CA ALA A 567 2.28 4.59 -7.74
C ALA A 567 2.70 6.01 -7.39
N ALA A 568 3.83 6.17 -6.69
CA ALA A 568 4.36 7.48 -6.33
C ALA A 568 4.68 8.34 -7.56
N LEU A 569 5.19 7.71 -8.62
CA LEU A 569 5.46 8.38 -9.89
C LEU A 569 4.16 8.77 -10.61
N ALA A 570 3.22 7.84 -10.75
CA ALA A 570 1.94 8.05 -11.43
C ALA A 570 1.09 9.14 -10.76
N GLU A 571 1.02 9.14 -9.42
CA GLU A 571 0.34 10.20 -8.66
C GLU A 571 1.02 11.56 -8.85
N ARG A 572 2.36 11.60 -8.85
CA ARG A 572 3.12 12.84 -9.07
C ARG A 572 2.86 13.45 -10.45
N VAL A 573 2.74 12.61 -11.48
CA VAL A 573 2.51 13.07 -12.86
C VAL A 573 1.04 13.12 -13.25
N HIS A 574 0.11 12.84 -12.32
CA HIS A 574 -1.32 12.75 -12.57
C HIS A 574 -1.71 11.78 -13.71
N HIS A 575 -1.01 10.64 -13.80
CA HIS A 575 -1.38 9.54 -14.69
C HIS A 575 -2.43 8.66 -14.00
N ASP A 576 -3.65 9.18 -13.89
CA ASP A 576 -4.70 8.64 -13.02
C ASP A 576 -5.10 7.20 -13.37
N TYR A 577 -4.98 6.81 -14.63
CA TYR A 577 -5.22 5.44 -15.05
C TYR A 577 -4.17 4.48 -14.47
N VAL A 578 -2.89 4.81 -14.65
CA VAL A 578 -1.79 4.00 -14.11
C VAL A 578 -1.85 4.03 -12.58
N ALA A 579 -2.14 5.18 -11.96
CA ALA A 579 -2.30 5.29 -10.51
C ALA A 579 -3.41 4.34 -10.01
N ALA A 580 -4.62 4.39 -10.59
CA ALA A 580 -5.72 3.49 -10.21
C ALA A 580 -5.32 2.02 -10.39
N SER A 581 -4.74 1.66 -11.53
CA SER A 581 -4.31 0.28 -11.82
C SER A 581 -3.24 -0.24 -10.85
N VAL A 582 -2.26 0.59 -10.52
CA VAL A 582 -1.17 0.23 -9.59
C VAL A 582 -1.69 0.13 -8.16
N TRP A 583 -2.53 1.07 -7.72
CA TRP A 583 -3.12 1.00 -6.38
C TRP A 583 -3.98 -0.25 -6.21
N LEU A 584 -4.81 -0.62 -7.19
CA LEU A 584 -5.59 -1.86 -7.15
C LEU A 584 -4.70 -3.10 -6.98
N GLN A 585 -3.59 -3.18 -7.72
CA GLN A 585 -2.62 -4.27 -7.58
C GLN A 585 -1.92 -4.27 -6.22
N LEU A 586 -1.58 -3.09 -5.69
CA LEU A 586 -1.00 -2.95 -4.35
C LEU A 586 -1.96 -3.40 -3.26
N VAL A 587 -3.27 -3.14 -3.38
CA VAL A 587 -4.27 -3.67 -2.44
C VAL A 587 -4.17 -5.19 -2.35
N GLN A 588 -4.19 -5.88 -3.50
CA GLN A 588 -4.12 -7.34 -3.55
C GLN A 588 -2.80 -7.88 -2.99
N ASN A 589 -1.66 -7.35 -3.45
CA ASN A 589 -0.35 -7.81 -2.99
C ASN A 589 -0.16 -7.59 -1.48
N THR A 590 -0.62 -6.45 -0.97
CA THR A 590 -0.47 -6.12 0.45
C THR A 590 -1.39 -6.97 1.33
N ALA A 591 -2.63 -7.23 0.89
CA ALA A 591 -3.56 -8.08 1.63
C ALA A 591 -3.07 -9.53 1.71
N PHE A 592 -2.65 -10.11 0.59
CA PHE A 592 -2.35 -11.56 0.51
C PHE A 592 -0.89 -11.92 0.73
N THR A 593 0.02 -11.19 0.08
CA THR A 593 1.45 -11.50 0.15
C THR A 593 2.06 -10.93 1.42
N GLU A 594 1.85 -9.63 1.66
CA GLU A 594 2.43 -8.95 2.84
C GLU A 594 1.64 -9.24 4.12
N ARG A 595 0.43 -9.83 4.00
CA ARG A 595 -0.49 -10.14 5.10
C ARG A 595 -0.81 -8.92 5.98
N ASP A 596 -0.95 -7.75 5.36
CA ASP A 596 -1.32 -6.49 6.02
C ASP A 596 -2.64 -5.94 5.42
N PRO A 597 -3.80 -6.55 5.78
CA PRO A 597 -5.09 -6.12 5.24
C PRO A 597 -5.45 -4.68 5.65
N ALA A 598 -4.97 -4.17 6.79
CA ALA A 598 -5.20 -2.79 7.20
C ALA A 598 -4.54 -1.78 6.25
N ARG A 599 -3.29 -2.05 5.84
CA ARG A 599 -2.59 -1.25 4.83
C ARG A 599 -3.19 -1.43 3.44
N ALA A 600 -3.65 -2.63 3.09
CA ALA A 600 -4.38 -2.86 1.85
C ALA A 600 -5.64 -1.97 1.77
N LEU A 601 -6.38 -1.81 2.86
CA LEU A 601 -7.52 -0.89 2.93
C LEU A 601 -7.12 0.59 2.85
N GLU A 602 -5.91 0.96 3.31
CA GLU A 602 -5.34 2.28 3.02
C GLU A 602 -5.09 2.47 1.52
N TYR A 603 -4.48 1.50 0.85
CA TYR A 603 -4.27 1.55 -0.60
C TYR A 603 -5.58 1.57 -1.40
N ALA A 604 -6.63 0.92 -0.90
CA ALA A 604 -7.96 0.97 -1.51
C ALA A 604 -8.59 2.38 -1.45
N ARG A 605 -8.15 3.26 -0.53
CA ARG A 605 -8.56 4.67 -0.52
C ARG A 605 -7.84 5.48 -1.60
N TYR A 606 -6.56 5.18 -1.88
CA TYR A 606 -5.85 5.82 -2.99
C TYR A 606 -6.40 5.36 -4.34
N ALA A 607 -6.73 4.08 -4.50
CA ALA A 607 -7.42 3.58 -5.69
C ALA A 607 -8.78 4.27 -5.91
N ASP A 608 -9.58 4.48 -4.86
CA ASP A 608 -10.85 5.21 -4.94
C ASP A 608 -10.65 6.68 -5.32
N ALA A 609 -9.65 7.35 -4.77
CA ALA A 609 -9.31 8.71 -5.13
C ALA A 609 -8.88 8.83 -6.61
N ALA A 610 -8.05 7.91 -7.10
CA ALA A 610 -7.66 7.86 -8.51
C ALA A 610 -8.88 7.56 -9.42
N SER A 611 -9.74 6.62 -9.03
CA SER A 611 -10.99 6.32 -9.75
C SER A 611 -11.93 7.53 -9.80
N ALA A 612 -12.06 8.29 -8.70
CA ALA A 612 -12.87 9.50 -8.65
C ALA A 612 -12.39 10.56 -9.65
N ARG A 613 -11.06 10.73 -9.81
CA ARG A 613 -10.48 11.63 -10.83
C ARG A 613 -10.75 11.15 -12.26
N LEU A 614 -10.84 9.83 -12.46
CA LEU A 614 -11.28 9.22 -13.72
C LEU A 614 -12.81 9.26 -13.94
N ARG A 615 -13.58 9.90 -13.05
CA ARG A 615 -15.05 9.90 -13.05
C ARG A 615 -15.67 8.51 -12.87
N ARG A 616 -15.03 7.67 -12.06
CA ARG A 616 -15.50 6.34 -11.62
C ARG A 616 -15.89 5.42 -12.77
N PRO A 617 -14.97 5.08 -13.70
CA PRO A 617 -15.29 4.19 -14.79
C PRO A 617 -15.64 2.80 -14.25
N ALA A 618 -16.74 2.22 -14.73
CA ALA A 618 -17.28 0.96 -14.20
C ALA A 618 -16.23 -0.17 -14.08
N PRO A 619 -15.34 -0.41 -15.07
CA PRO A 619 -14.31 -1.45 -14.95
C PRO A 619 -13.28 -1.24 -13.84
N VAL A 620 -13.05 0.00 -13.38
CA VAL A 620 -12.16 0.32 -12.26
C VAL A 620 -12.92 0.18 -10.94
N GLU A 621 -14.16 0.66 -10.89
CA GLU A 621 -15.02 0.53 -9.70
C GLU A 621 -15.32 -0.94 -9.34
N VAL A 622 -15.52 -1.79 -10.36
CA VAL A 622 -15.71 -3.23 -10.17
C VAL A 622 -14.45 -3.89 -9.59
N GLN A 623 -13.27 -3.57 -10.12
CA GLN A 623 -12.00 -4.04 -9.56
C GLN A 623 -11.77 -3.52 -8.14
N LEU A 624 -12.08 -2.25 -7.88
CA LEU A 624 -11.98 -1.64 -6.56
C LEU A 624 -12.88 -2.36 -5.55
N ALA A 625 -14.14 -2.63 -5.92
CA ALA A 625 -15.06 -3.38 -5.10
C ALA A 625 -14.55 -4.80 -4.81
N TYR A 626 -13.94 -5.46 -5.80
CA TYR A 626 -13.31 -6.76 -5.61
C TYR A 626 -12.16 -6.71 -4.61
N VAL A 627 -11.14 -5.89 -4.87
CA VAL A 627 -9.91 -5.87 -4.05
C VAL A 627 -10.19 -5.33 -2.64
N ARG A 628 -11.08 -4.34 -2.50
CA ARG A 628 -11.49 -3.83 -1.19
C ARG A 628 -12.33 -4.85 -0.44
N GLY A 629 -13.31 -5.46 -1.11
CA GLY A 629 -14.17 -6.47 -0.49
C GLY A 629 -13.36 -7.65 0.03
N VAL A 630 -12.43 -8.15 -0.78
CA VAL A 630 -11.47 -9.18 -0.38
C VAL A 630 -10.58 -8.73 0.79
N ALA A 631 -10.00 -7.53 0.74
CA ALA A 631 -9.19 -7.00 1.84
C ALA A 631 -9.99 -6.85 3.16
N LEU A 632 -11.28 -6.50 3.08
CA LEU A 632 -12.17 -6.45 4.24
C LEU A 632 -12.40 -7.85 4.84
N LEU A 633 -12.60 -8.87 3.99
CA LEU A 633 -12.73 -10.25 4.46
C LEU A 633 -11.46 -10.70 5.19
N GLU A 634 -10.28 -10.44 4.63
CA GLU A 634 -8.98 -10.74 5.27
C GLU A 634 -8.76 -9.93 6.55
N HIS A 635 -9.32 -8.72 6.66
CA HIS A 635 -9.27 -7.92 7.88
C HIS A 635 -10.21 -8.44 8.99
N GLY A 636 -11.11 -9.37 8.66
CA GLY A 636 -12.16 -9.87 9.57
C GLY A 636 -13.47 -9.07 9.53
N GLU A 637 -13.59 -8.06 8.67
CA GLU A 637 -14.83 -7.30 8.44
C GLU A 637 -15.75 -8.02 7.45
N LEU A 638 -16.19 -9.21 7.85
CA LEU A 638 -16.89 -10.18 7.01
C LEU A 638 -18.14 -9.61 6.30
N ASP A 639 -19.04 -8.96 7.03
CA ASP A 639 -20.29 -8.43 6.46
C ASP A 639 -20.03 -7.25 5.50
N ALA A 640 -19.07 -6.38 5.86
CA ALA A 640 -18.68 -5.25 5.00
C ALA A 640 -18.02 -5.74 3.71
N GLY A 641 -17.15 -6.76 3.80
CA GLY A 641 -16.51 -7.37 2.64
C GLY A 641 -17.53 -8.01 1.68
N GLU A 642 -18.48 -8.77 2.20
CA GLU A 642 -19.56 -9.36 1.38
C GLU A 642 -20.43 -8.27 0.73
N ALA A 643 -20.80 -7.22 1.47
CA ALA A 643 -21.60 -6.12 0.94
C ALA A 643 -20.88 -5.38 -0.20
N GLU A 644 -19.58 -5.14 -0.07
CA GLU A 644 -18.76 -4.50 -1.10
C GLU A 644 -18.67 -5.37 -2.36
N LEU A 645 -18.43 -6.68 -2.18
CA LEU A 645 -18.40 -7.64 -3.29
C LEU A 645 -19.75 -7.75 -4.00
N ARG A 646 -20.87 -7.72 -3.27
CA ARG A 646 -22.22 -7.75 -3.85
C ARG A 646 -22.50 -6.50 -4.66
N ARG A 647 -22.15 -5.32 -4.15
CA ARG A 647 -22.23 -4.06 -4.92
C ARG A 647 -21.41 -4.12 -6.20
N GLY A 648 -20.18 -4.65 -6.11
CA GLY A 648 -19.30 -4.83 -7.27
C GLY A 648 -19.88 -5.79 -8.30
N PHE A 649 -20.49 -6.89 -7.86
CA PHE A 649 -21.13 -7.87 -8.74
C PHE A 649 -22.32 -7.28 -9.50
N ASP A 650 -23.18 -6.52 -8.83
CA ASP A 650 -24.33 -5.85 -9.46
C ASP A 650 -23.86 -4.80 -10.48
N LEU A 651 -22.81 -4.03 -10.15
CA LEU A 651 -22.20 -3.07 -11.06
C LEU A 651 -21.57 -3.76 -12.30
N ALA A 652 -20.89 -4.88 -12.09
CA ALA A 652 -20.30 -5.66 -13.18
C ALA A 652 -21.37 -6.14 -14.15
N GLN A 653 -22.52 -6.61 -13.66
CA GLN A 653 -23.63 -7.03 -14.52
C GLN A 653 -24.22 -5.88 -15.34
N ALA A 654 -24.35 -4.70 -14.74
CA ALA A 654 -24.94 -3.55 -15.41
C ALA A 654 -24.01 -2.91 -16.45
N SER A 655 -22.68 -2.95 -16.24
CA SER A 655 -21.76 -2.05 -16.95
C SER A 655 -20.37 -2.60 -17.25
N ALA A 656 -20.00 -3.78 -16.76
CA ALA A 656 -18.70 -4.43 -17.04
C ALA A 656 -18.83 -5.96 -17.04
N PRO A 657 -19.61 -6.54 -17.97
CA PRO A 657 -20.09 -7.91 -17.84
C PRO A 657 -18.96 -8.96 -17.96
N THR A 658 -17.87 -8.61 -18.66
CA THR A 658 -16.62 -9.39 -18.69
C THR A 658 -15.90 -9.55 -17.34
N GLN A 659 -16.25 -8.73 -16.34
CA GLN A 659 -15.67 -8.77 -14.99
C GLN A 659 -16.60 -9.40 -13.94
N VAL A 660 -17.80 -9.85 -14.32
CA VAL A 660 -18.74 -10.53 -13.41
C VAL A 660 -18.08 -11.72 -12.73
N GLY A 661 -17.29 -12.47 -13.48
CA GLY A 661 -16.59 -13.62 -12.95
C GLY A 661 -15.69 -13.29 -11.75
N LEU A 662 -14.90 -12.21 -11.85
CA LEU A 662 -13.99 -11.80 -10.78
C LEU A 662 -14.74 -11.63 -9.45
N LEU A 663 -15.89 -10.96 -9.50
CA LEU A 663 -16.70 -10.70 -8.31
C LEU A 663 -17.45 -11.95 -7.85
N ALA A 664 -17.84 -12.83 -8.79
CA ALA A 664 -18.40 -14.13 -8.46
C ALA A 664 -17.41 -14.99 -7.66
N GLN A 665 -16.12 -14.93 -8.00
CA GLN A 665 -15.07 -15.61 -7.25
C GLN A 665 -14.96 -15.10 -5.81
N GLY A 666 -14.92 -13.77 -5.63
CA GLY A 666 -14.85 -13.16 -4.30
C GLY A 666 -16.08 -13.47 -3.44
N LEU A 667 -17.28 -13.33 -4.01
CA LEU A 667 -18.54 -13.68 -3.33
C LEU A 667 -18.60 -15.17 -2.99
N GLY A 668 -18.23 -16.03 -3.95
CA GLY A 668 -18.19 -17.48 -3.75
C GLY A 668 -17.26 -17.86 -2.60
N PHE A 669 -16.04 -17.31 -2.55
CA PHE A 669 -15.12 -17.51 -1.43
C PHE A 669 -15.69 -17.03 -0.09
N SER A 670 -16.34 -15.86 -0.08
CA SER A 670 -17.03 -15.34 1.12
C SER A 670 -18.11 -16.30 1.62
N PHE A 671 -18.88 -16.91 0.72
CA PHE A 671 -19.90 -17.89 1.10
C PHE A 671 -19.28 -19.23 1.53
N GLU A 672 -18.27 -19.72 0.81
CA GLU A 672 -17.53 -20.95 1.13
C GLU A 672 -16.94 -20.90 2.54
N SER A 673 -16.25 -19.81 2.89
CA SER A 673 -15.64 -19.62 4.21
C SER A 673 -16.65 -19.62 5.37
N ARG A 674 -17.94 -19.42 5.08
CA ARG A 674 -19.03 -19.41 6.08
C ARG A 674 -19.95 -20.62 5.96
N GLY A 675 -19.58 -21.64 5.17
CA GLY A 675 -20.40 -22.83 4.95
C GLY A 675 -21.70 -22.58 4.17
N ARG A 676 -21.84 -21.41 3.53
CA ARG A 676 -23.03 -20.98 2.76
C ARG A 676 -23.02 -21.54 1.34
N TYR A 677 -22.88 -22.85 1.21
CA TYR A 677 -22.62 -23.52 -0.07
C TYR A 677 -23.74 -23.35 -1.11
N ALA A 678 -25.00 -23.27 -0.67
CA ALA A 678 -26.14 -23.03 -1.57
C ALA A 678 -26.05 -21.69 -2.31
N GLU A 679 -25.59 -20.65 -1.60
CA GLU A 679 -25.42 -19.30 -2.14
C GLU A 679 -24.18 -19.23 -3.04
N ALA A 680 -23.12 -19.97 -2.70
CA ALA A 680 -21.95 -20.17 -3.57
C ALA A 680 -22.35 -20.84 -4.90
N VAL A 681 -23.13 -21.94 -4.85
CA VAL A 681 -23.66 -22.63 -6.04
C VAL A 681 -24.47 -21.68 -6.91
N ALA A 682 -25.39 -20.90 -6.32
CA ALA A 682 -26.21 -19.94 -7.07
C ALA A 682 -25.33 -18.88 -7.76
N THR A 683 -24.28 -18.42 -7.07
CA THR A 683 -23.34 -17.42 -7.58
C THR A 683 -22.53 -17.97 -8.76
N TYR A 684 -21.94 -19.15 -8.65
CA TYR A 684 -21.16 -19.76 -9.73
C TYR A 684 -22.01 -20.19 -10.93
N ARG A 685 -23.24 -20.70 -10.71
CA ARG A 685 -24.19 -20.97 -11.81
C ARG A 685 -24.51 -19.70 -12.60
N ARG A 686 -24.72 -18.58 -11.90
CA ARG A 686 -24.97 -17.28 -12.55
C ARG A 686 -23.75 -16.79 -13.31
N ALA A 687 -22.55 -16.93 -12.76
CA ALA A 687 -21.31 -16.59 -13.46
C ALA A 687 -21.10 -17.41 -14.75
N LEU A 688 -21.36 -18.73 -14.69
CA LEU A 688 -21.27 -19.61 -15.86
C LEU A 688 -22.32 -19.29 -16.93
N ALA A 689 -23.56 -18.95 -16.52
CA ALA A 689 -24.60 -18.54 -17.46
C ALA A 689 -24.23 -17.25 -18.24
N LEU A 690 -23.54 -16.32 -17.58
CA LEU A 690 -23.08 -15.07 -18.19
C LEU A 690 -21.81 -15.27 -19.03
N ALA A 691 -20.97 -16.26 -18.70
CA ALA A 691 -19.75 -16.53 -19.46
C ALA A 691 -20.00 -16.82 -20.95
N GLY A 692 -21.15 -17.45 -21.26
CA GLY A 692 -21.61 -17.70 -22.63
C GLY A 692 -22.05 -16.43 -23.40
N GLN A 693 -22.34 -15.33 -22.71
CA GLN A 693 -22.84 -14.08 -23.30
C GLN A 693 -21.73 -13.06 -23.54
N ASP A 694 -20.70 -13.04 -22.68
CA ASP A 694 -19.64 -12.02 -22.70
C ASP A 694 -18.33 -12.47 -23.35
N GLY A 695 -18.33 -13.62 -24.02
CA GLY A 695 -17.15 -14.17 -24.69
C GLY A 695 -16.06 -14.69 -23.74
N THR A 696 -16.40 -14.94 -22.47
CA THR A 696 -15.49 -15.57 -21.49
C THR A 696 -15.67 -17.10 -21.41
N ALA A 697 -16.56 -17.66 -22.23
CA ALA A 697 -16.66 -19.09 -22.46
C ALA A 697 -15.33 -19.65 -23.01
N GLY A 698 -14.92 -20.81 -22.50
CA GLY A 698 -13.67 -21.48 -22.89
C GLY A 698 -12.40 -20.82 -22.33
N THR A 699 -12.50 -20.03 -21.25
CA THR A 699 -11.35 -19.38 -20.61
C THR A 699 -10.87 -20.13 -19.37
N PRO A 700 -9.61 -19.94 -18.91
CA PRO A 700 -9.12 -20.51 -17.64
C PRO A 700 -10.03 -20.20 -16.45
N THR A 701 -10.64 -19.02 -16.49
CA THR A 701 -11.60 -18.54 -15.50
C THR A 701 -12.86 -19.44 -15.42
N GLU A 702 -13.36 -19.95 -16.55
CA GLU A 702 -14.48 -20.90 -16.55
C GLU A 702 -14.13 -22.23 -15.87
N VAL A 703 -12.89 -22.72 -16.06
CA VAL A 703 -12.39 -23.94 -15.38
C VAL A 703 -12.52 -23.77 -13.86
N VAL A 704 -12.09 -22.62 -13.34
CA VAL A 704 -12.17 -22.32 -11.90
C VAL A 704 -13.62 -22.29 -11.42
N TYR A 705 -14.54 -21.65 -12.15
CA TYR A 705 -15.95 -21.58 -11.73
C TYR A 705 -16.66 -22.92 -11.75
N ARG A 706 -16.44 -23.74 -12.79
CA ARG A 706 -17.00 -25.09 -12.85
C ARG A 706 -16.45 -25.96 -11.72
N MET A 707 -15.16 -25.86 -11.43
CA MET A 707 -14.57 -26.64 -10.35
C MET A 707 -15.07 -26.19 -8.98
N ARG A 708 -15.15 -24.87 -8.72
CA ARG A 708 -15.74 -24.34 -7.48
C ARG A 708 -17.21 -24.73 -7.35
N LEU A 709 -17.99 -24.64 -8.42
CA LEU A 709 -19.37 -25.13 -8.46
C LEU A 709 -19.44 -26.61 -8.08
N ALA A 710 -18.59 -27.46 -8.66
CA ALA A 710 -18.54 -28.88 -8.36
C ALA A 710 -18.25 -29.17 -6.88
N VAL A 711 -17.25 -28.51 -6.28
CA VAL A 711 -16.90 -28.68 -4.86
C VAL A 711 -18.06 -28.25 -3.96
N ASN A 712 -18.73 -27.13 -4.25
CA ASN A 712 -19.87 -26.67 -3.46
C ASN A 712 -21.10 -27.58 -3.62
N LEU A 713 -21.33 -28.15 -4.81
CA LEU A 713 -22.37 -29.16 -5.02
C LEU A 713 -22.08 -30.42 -4.21
N ALA A 714 -20.82 -30.87 -4.16
CA ALA A 714 -20.41 -32.00 -3.33
C ALA A 714 -20.67 -31.75 -1.84
N ASN A 715 -20.36 -30.54 -1.34
CA ASN A 715 -20.64 -30.15 0.04
C ASN A 715 -22.15 -30.11 0.37
N LEU A 716 -23.01 -29.92 -0.62
CA LEU A 716 -24.47 -29.99 -0.49
C LEU A 716 -25.04 -31.41 -0.64
N GLY A 717 -24.21 -32.43 -0.83
CA GLY A 717 -24.64 -33.81 -1.10
C GLY A 717 -25.11 -34.05 -2.55
N GLN A 718 -24.98 -33.06 -3.45
CA GLN A 718 -25.42 -33.19 -4.84
C GLN A 718 -24.34 -33.86 -5.70
N ALA A 719 -23.96 -35.09 -5.36
CA ALA A 719 -22.79 -35.77 -5.90
C ALA A 719 -22.85 -36.02 -7.42
N THR A 720 -24.01 -36.34 -8.00
CA THR A 720 -24.14 -36.53 -9.46
C THR A 720 -23.81 -35.24 -10.23
N ASP A 721 -24.38 -34.12 -9.80
CA ASP A 721 -24.16 -32.81 -10.41
C ASP A 721 -22.71 -32.36 -10.18
N ALA A 722 -22.18 -32.61 -8.98
CA ALA A 722 -20.79 -32.32 -8.64
C ALA A 722 -19.80 -33.05 -9.55
N VAL A 723 -19.96 -34.37 -9.75
CA VAL A 723 -19.11 -35.17 -10.64
C VAL A 723 -19.22 -34.68 -12.09
N THR A 724 -20.43 -34.32 -12.52
CA THR A 724 -20.65 -33.79 -13.88
C THR A 724 -19.86 -32.51 -14.11
N GLU A 725 -19.97 -31.52 -13.21
CA GLU A 725 -19.26 -30.26 -13.33
C GLU A 725 -17.74 -30.42 -13.14
N ALA A 726 -17.29 -31.29 -12.22
CA ALA A 726 -15.86 -31.54 -12.01
C ALA A 726 -15.20 -32.16 -13.27
N ARG A 727 -15.88 -33.11 -13.92
CA ARG A 727 -15.40 -33.70 -15.19
C ARG A 727 -15.43 -32.70 -16.34
N ALA A 728 -16.44 -31.84 -16.40
CA ALA A 728 -16.52 -30.77 -17.39
C ALA A 728 -15.36 -29.77 -17.21
N ALA A 729 -15.07 -29.37 -15.97
CA ALA A 729 -13.93 -28.51 -15.63
C ALA A 729 -12.59 -29.14 -16.04
N ALA A 730 -12.36 -30.42 -15.72
CA ALA A 730 -11.13 -31.13 -16.08
C ALA A 730 -10.97 -31.27 -17.60
N THR A 731 -12.07 -31.60 -18.31
CA THR A 731 -12.08 -31.67 -19.78
C THR A 731 -11.74 -30.32 -20.40
N LEU A 732 -12.32 -29.24 -19.89
CA LEU A 732 -12.02 -27.89 -20.38
C LEU A 732 -10.57 -27.49 -20.07
N ALA A 733 -10.07 -27.80 -18.88
CA ALA A 733 -8.67 -27.57 -18.50
C ALA A 733 -7.71 -28.28 -19.45
N ASP A 734 -8.02 -29.52 -19.84
CA ASP A 734 -7.20 -30.28 -20.80
C ASP A 734 -7.18 -29.66 -22.20
N GLN A 735 -8.26 -28.97 -22.61
CA GLN A 735 -8.39 -28.34 -23.91
C GLN A 735 -7.63 -27.00 -24.00
N ILE A 736 -7.64 -26.20 -22.94
CA ILE A 736 -7.20 -24.80 -23.00
C ILE A 736 -5.94 -24.51 -22.20
N LEU A 737 -5.57 -25.37 -21.23
CA LEU A 737 -4.41 -25.15 -20.37
C LEU A 737 -3.25 -26.10 -20.73
N PRO A 738 -2.00 -25.59 -20.77
CA PRO A 738 -0.80 -26.41 -20.83
C PRO A 738 -0.79 -27.51 -19.75
N THR A 739 -0.10 -28.62 -20.03
CA THR A 739 -0.01 -29.78 -19.13
C THR A 739 0.69 -29.49 -17.81
N ASP A 740 1.53 -28.47 -17.77
CA ASP A 740 2.28 -27.97 -16.61
C ASP A 740 1.62 -26.75 -15.94
N HIS A 741 0.44 -26.31 -16.42
CA HIS A 741 -0.27 -25.19 -15.81
C HIS A 741 -0.83 -25.57 -14.43
N LEU A 742 -0.57 -24.72 -13.42
CA LEU A 742 -0.93 -25.01 -12.02
C LEU A 742 -2.44 -25.21 -11.81
N ASP A 743 -3.29 -24.40 -12.46
CA ASP A 743 -4.75 -24.56 -12.37
C ASP A 743 -5.23 -25.92 -12.88
N ARG A 744 -4.53 -26.52 -13.85
CA ARG A 744 -4.84 -27.87 -14.32
C ARG A 744 -4.52 -28.89 -13.23
N VAL A 745 -3.40 -28.75 -12.53
CA VAL A 745 -3.03 -29.59 -11.39
C VAL A 745 -4.06 -29.50 -10.27
N ILE A 746 -4.43 -28.28 -9.88
CA ILE A 746 -5.43 -28.01 -8.84
C ILE A 746 -6.80 -28.59 -9.24
N THR A 747 -7.19 -28.44 -10.51
CA THR A 747 -8.44 -29.00 -11.05
C THR A 747 -8.49 -30.51 -10.88
N TYR A 748 -7.41 -31.23 -11.20
CA TYR A 748 -7.37 -32.68 -11.03
C TYR A 748 -7.33 -33.12 -9.56
N GLY A 749 -6.71 -32.35 -8.67
CA GLY A 749 -6.78 -32.57 -7.22
C GLY A 749 -8.20 -32.46 -6.67
N ASN A 750 -8.90 -31.38 -7.04
CA ASN A 750 -10.30 -31.19 -6.63
C ASN A 750 -11.25 -32.21 -7.28
N LEU A 751 -11.00 -32.61 -8.54
CA LEU A 751 -11.73 -33.70 -9.18
C LEU A 751 -11.57 -35.00 -8.38
N ALA A 752 -10.37 -35.31 -7.88
CA ALA A 752 -10.15 -36.50 -7.06
C ALA A 752 -10.98 -36.47 -5.77
N GLU A 753 -11.04 -35.34 -5.07
CA GLU A 753 -11.88 -35.18 -3.87
C GLU A 753 -13.38 -35.31 -4.18
N VAL A 754 -13.87 -34.72 -5.27
CA VAL A 754 -15.27 -34.86 -5.70
C VAL A 754 -15.60 -36.31 -6.06
N LEU A 755 -14.70 -37.00 -6.79
CA LEU A 755 -14.87 -38.42 -7.12
C LEU A 755 -14.81 -39.31 -5.89
N ARG A 756 -13.93 -39.01 -4.93
CA ARG A 756 -13.83 -39.70 -3.64
C ARG A 756 -15.13 -39.58 -2.86
N GLY A 757 -15.66 -38.36 -2.74
CA GLY A 757 -16.95 -38.10 -2.09
C GLY A 757 -18.14 -38.76 -2.79
N ALA A 758 -18.05 -39.04 -4.08
CA ALA A 758 -19.06 -39.77 -4.85
C ALA A 758 -18.85 -41.31 -4.88
N GLY A 759 -17.91 -41.85 -4.08
CA GLY A 759 -17.62 -43.29 -4.01
C GLY A 759 -16.82 -43.85 -5.20
N GLN A 760 -16.36 -43.02 -6.15
CA GLN A 760 -15.61 -43.45 -7.33
C GLN A 760 -14.09 -43.55 -7.05
N LEU A 761 -13.72 -44.35 -6.04
CA LEU A 761 -12.37 -44.36 -5.45
C LEU A 761 -11.23 -44.67 -6.43
N GLU A 762 -11.40 -45.62 -7.36
CA GLU A 762 -10.35 -45.93 -8.35
C GLU A 762 -10.15 -44.77 -9.36
N ALA A 763 -11.23 -44.10 -9.77
CA ALA A 763 -11.13 -42.92 -10.62
C ALA A 763 -10.53 -41.72 -9.87
N ALA A 764 -10.87 -41.56 -8.59
CA ALA A 764 -10.27 -40.57 -7.71
C ALA A 764 -8.75 -40.79 -7.55
N LEU A 765 -8.34 -42.04 -7.36
CA LEU A 765 -6.92 -42.41 -7.24
C LEU A 765 -6.15 -42.06 -8.52
N ALA A 766 -6.71 -42.36 -9.70
CA ALA A 766 -6.09 -41.99 -10.97
C ALA A 766 -5.92 -40.46 -11.11
N ALA A 767 -6.95 -39.69 -10.76
CA ALA A 767 -6.93 -38.23 -10.84
C ALA A 767 -5.90 -37.60 -9.89
N VAL A 768 -5.82 -38.04 -8.62
CA VAL A 768 -4.86 -37.48 -7.66
C VAL A 768 -3.43 -37.87 -7.99
N VAL A 769 -3.17 -39.09 -8.48
CA VAL A 769 -1.82 -39.52 -8.90
C VAL A 769 -1.34 -38.68 -10.07
N GLN A 770 -2.22 -38.39 -11.04
CA GLN A 770 -1.92 -37.47 -12.14
C GLN A 770 -1.58 -36.06 -11.61
N ALA A 771 -2.43 -35.50 -10.74
CA ALA A 771 -2.19 -34.19 -10.15
C ALA A 771 -0.87 -34.14 -9.37
N ARG A 772 -0.62 -35.09 -8.45
CA ARG A 772 0.58 -35.14 -7.62
C ARG A 772 1.85 -35.28 -8.45
N THR A 773 1.83 -36.14 -9.47
CA THR A 773 2.97 -36.33 -10.37
C THR A 773 3.35 -35.02 -11.05
N ARG A 774 2.35 -34.25 -11.52
CA ARG A 774 2.57 -32.93 -12.11
C ARG A 774 2.99 -31.88 -11.09
N ALA A 775 2.41 -31.88 -9.88
CA ALA A 775 2.84 -31.00 -8.80
C ALA A 775 4.33 -31.20 -8.46
N GLY A 776 4.81 -32.44 -8.44
CA GLY A 776 6.23 -32.74 -8.22
C GLY A 776 7.15 -32.18 -9.30
N GLN A 777 6.68 -32.10 -10.55
CA GLN A 777 7.43 -31.53 -11.67
C GLN A 777 7.43 -30.00 -11.67
N VAL A 778 6.29 -29.38 -11.36
CA VAL A 778 6.08 -27.93 -11.51
C VAL A 778 6.41 -27.16 -10.23
N ALA A 779 6.00 -27.65 -9.07
CA ALA A 779 6.18 -26.99 -7.78
C ALA A 779 7.25 -27.66 -6.89
N GLY A 780 7.67 -28.89 -7.22
CA GLY A 780 8.62 -29.67 -6.45
C GLY A 780 7.97 -30.52 -5.35
N GLU A 781 8.62 -31.63 -4.98
CA GLU A 781 8.08 -32.63 -4.04
C GLU A 781 8.04 -32.18 -2.56
N ARG A 782 8.65 -31.03 -2.25
CA ARG A 782 8.59 -30.41 -0.92
C ARG A 782 7.60 -29.26 -0.85
N SER A 783 6.85 -29.01 -1.92
CA SER A 783 5.83 -27.95 -1.94
C SER A 783 4.60 -28.36 -1.13
N GLU A 784 3.91 -27.35 -0.62
CA GLU A 784 2.62 -27.50 0.05
C GLU A 784 1.60 -28.23 -0.85
N LEU A 785 1.51 -27.84 -2.12
CA LEU A 785 0.61 -28.48 -3.10
C LEU A 785 0.88 -29.99 -3.23
N PHE A 786 2.14 -30.40 -3.30
CA PHE A 786 2.49 -31.81 -3.38
C PHE A 786 2.10 -32.55 -2.09
N GLY A 787 2.34 -31.95 -0.92
CA GLY A 787 1.94 -32.49 0.38
C GLY A 787 0.43 -32.71 0.48
N ASN A 788 -0.37 -31.71 0.10
CA ASN A 788 -1.84 -31.80 0.11
C ASN A 788 -2.37 -32.91 -0.82
N LEU A 789 -1.84 -33.01 -2.03
CA LEU A 789 -2.23 -34.07 -2.98
C LEU A 789 -1.82 -35.47 -2.48
N LEU A 790 -0.68 -35.59 -1.79
CA LEU A 790 -0.24 -36.84 -1.19
C LEU A 790 -1.15 -37.27 -0.01
N ALA A 791 -1.67 -36.32 0.77
CA ALA A 791 -2.64 -36.59 1.82
C ALA A 791 -3.99 -37.08 1.24
N ILE A 792 -4.46 -36.45 0.16
CA ILE A 792 -5.65 -36.90 -0.59
C ILE A 792 -5.46 -38.32 -1.12
N GLU A 793 -4.30 -38.61 -1.73
CA GLU A 793 -3.97 -39.97 -2.22
C GLU A 793 -4.01 -41.00 -1.08
N ALA A 794 -3.46 -40.68 0.09
CA ALA A 794 -3.51 -41.56 1.25
C ALA A 794 -4.96 -41.80 1.75
N SER A 795 -5.80 -40.77 1.76
CA SER A 795 -7.22 -40.88 2.13
C SER A 795 -7.99 -41.80 1.18
N ILE A 796 -7.76 -41.66 -0.13
CA ILE A 796 -8.37 -42.52 -1.16
C ILE A 796 -7.89 -43.97 -1.04
N GLU A 797 -6.58 -44.19 -0.84
CA GLU A 797 -6.01 -45.53 -0.62
C GLU A 797 -6.60 -46.21 0.63
N ALA A 798 -6.83 -45.44 1.72
CA ALA A 798 -7.46 -45.97 2.92
C ALA A 798 -8.89 -46.47 2.65
N GLY A 799 -9.66 -45.76 1.82
CA GLY A 799 -11.00 -46.18 1.38
C GLY A 799 -11.01 -47.40 0.46
N LEU A 800 -9.89 -47.70 -0.21
CA LEU A 800 -9.69 -48.90 -1.04
C LEU A 800 -9.17 -50.10 -0.24
N ASP A 801 -9.33 -50.09 1.09
CA ASP A 801 -8.79 -51.09 2.02
C ASP A 801 -7.26 -51.25 1.96
N ARG A 802 -6.52 -50.21 1.52
CA ARG A 802 -5.03 -50.18 1.47
C ARG A 802 -4.44 -49.41 2.65
N ALA A 803 -4.95 -49.68 3.86
CA ALA A 803 -4.67 -48.88 5.04
C ALA A 803 -3.19 -48.80 5.45
N GLY A 804 -2.40 -49.87 5.24
CA GLY A 804 -0.97 -49.88 5.56
C GLY A 804 -0.14 -48.87 4.74
N PRO A 805 -0.13 -48.97 3.41
CA PRO A 805 0.49 -47.97 2.53
C PRO A 805 -0.04 -46.54 2.76
N ALA A 806 -1.36 -46.40 2.97
CA ALA A 806 -1.99 -45.12 3.24
C ALA A 806 -1.43 -44.46 4.51
N ALA A 807 -1.21 -45.22 5.59
CA ALA A 807 -0.63 -44.69 6.84
C ALA A 807 0.80 -44.17 6.67
N ALA A 808 1.65 -44.86 5.89
CA ALA A 808 2.99 -44.38 5.59
C ALA A 808 2.94 -43.10 4.75
N ARG A 809 2.04 -43.06 3.77
CA ARG A 809 1.86 -41.94 2.86
C ARG A 809 1.33 -40.68 3.56
N VAL A 810 0.35 -40.80 4.45
CA VAL A 810 -0.20 -39.66 5.18
C VAL A 810 0.80 -39.06 6.16
N ARG A 811 1.64 -39.89 6.81
CA ARG A 811 2.77 -39.41 7.62
C ARG A 811 3.73 -38.58 6.78
N ARG A 812 4.09 -39.08 5.60
CA ARG A 812 4.96 -38.36 4.68
C ARG A 812 4.33 -37.05 4.19
N ALA A 813 3.03 -37.06 3.91
CA ALA A 813 2.30 -35.86 3.50
C ALA A 813 2.34 -34.77 4.58
N CYS A 814 2.02 -35.11 5.83
CA CYS A 814 2.03 -34.13 6.92
C CYS A 814 3.45 -33.69 7.32
N GLU A 815 4.49 -34.51 7.10
CA GLU A 815 5.89 -34.06 7.21
C GLU A 815 6.25 -33.00 6.17
N ILE A 816 5.80 -33.17 4.92
CA ILE A 816 6.05 -32.21 3.84
C ILE A 816 5.33 -30.89 4.14
N LEU A 817 4.08 -30.95 4.62
CA LEU A 817 3.32 -29.76 5.01
C LEU A 817 3.94 -29.05 6.22
N ALA A 818 4.38 -29.79 7.24
CA ALA A 818 5.10 -29.23 8.38
C ALA A 818 6.41 -28.56 7.95
N PHE A 819 7.13 -29.13 6.98
CA PHE A 819 8.32 -28.51 6.41
C PHE A 819 7.99 -27.22 5.62
N ALA A 820 6.90 -27.22 4.85
CA ALA A 820 6.53 -26.09 4.00
C ALA A 820 5.96 -24.90 4.80
N ASN A 821 5.10 -25.18 5.79
CA ASN A 821 4.28 -24.17 6.46
C ASN A 821 4.66 -23.97 7.94
N GLY A 822 5.32 -24.94 8.56
CA GLY A 822 5.56 -25.02 10.00
C GLY A 822 4.68 -26.05 10.69
N ASP A 823 5.13 -26.53 11.84
CA ASP A 823 4.44 -27.58 12.60
C ASP A 823 3.07 -27.14 13.10
N ASP A 824 2.94 -25.91 13.60
CA ASP A 824 1.71 -25.37 14.20
C ASP A 824 0.78 -24.66 13.19
N ASP A 825 1.11 -24.73 11.89
CA ASP A 825 0.27 -24.16 10.84
C ASP A 825 -1.08 -24.88 10.69
N VAL A 826 -2.11 -24.13 10.33
CA VAL A 826 -3.49 -24.66 10.20
C VAL A 826 -3.59 -25.76 9.15
N ALA A 827 -2.82 -25.70 8.05
CA ALA A 827 -2.84 -26.74 7.03
C ALA A 827 -2.14 -28.03 7.52
N THR A 828 -1.03 -27.89 8.25
CA THR A 828 -0.35 -29.02 8.90
C THR A 828 -1.27 -29.70 9.91
N MET A 829 -1.98 -28.92 10.73
CA MET A 829 -2.94 -29.45 11.71
C MET A 829 -4.17 -30.06 11.04
N GLY A 830 -4.63 -29.50 9.93
CA GLY A 830 -5.66 -30.10 9.08
C GLY A 830 -5.24 -31.47 8.55
N CYS A 831 -4.02 -31.59 7.98
CA CYS A 831 -3.48 -32.87 7.54
C CYS A 831 -3.41 -33.90 8.66
N ARG A 832 -2.97 -33.50 9.86
CA ARG A 832 -2.92 -34.39 11.03
C ARG A 832 -4.31 -34.82 11.48
N ALA A 833 -5.29 -33.94 11.46
CA ALA A 833 -6.66 -34.26 11.81
C ALA A 833 -7.29 -35.26 10.81
N ASP A 834 -7.20 -34.98 9.52
CA ASP A 834 -7.75 -35.85 8.47
C ASP A 834 -6.97 -37.18 8.39
N GLY A 835 -5.65 -37.11 8.52
CA GLY A 835 -4.78 -38.27 8.53
C GLY A 835 -4.95 -39.18 9.74
N ALA A 836 -5.48 -38.67 10.87
CA ALA A 836 -5.83 -39.51 12.01
C ALA A 836 -6.95 -40.52 11.70
N VAL A 837 -7.82 -40.22 10.73
CA VAL A 837 -8.81 -41.17 10.20
C VAL A 837 -8.10 -42.31 9.47
N VAL A 838 -7.13 -41.99 8.62
CA VAL A 838 -6.30 -42.97 7.90
C VAL A 838 -5.49 -43.84 8.88
N LEU A 839 -4.87 -43.24 9.90
CA LEU A 839 -4.15 -43.98 10.94
C LEU A 839 -5.07 -44.92 11.71
N SER A 840 -6.28 -44.47 12.06
CA SER A 840 -7.27 -45.31 12.76
C SER A 840 -7.73 -46.49 11.89
N ALA A 841 -7.94 -46.28 10.58
CA ALA A 841 -8.28 -47.36 9.64
C ALA A 841 -7.13 -48.39 9.52
N ALA A 842 -5.88 -47.96 9.68
CA ALA A 842 -4.71 -48.83 9.73
C ALA A 842 -4.48 -49.49 11.11
N GLY A 843 -5.34 -49.23 12.10
CA GLY A 843 -5.24 -49.74 13.47
C GLY A 843 -4.29 -48.96 14.38
N ASP A 844 -3.68 -47.87 13.91
CA ASP A 844 -2.82 -46.99 14.72
C ASP A 844 -3.65 -45.93 15.47
N HIS A 845 -4.50 -46.39 16.39
CA HIS A 845 -5.34 -45.51 17.21
C HIS A 845 -4.53 -44.63 18.17
N ARG A 846 -3.33 -45.07 18.57
CA ARG A 846 -2.43 -44.29 19.42
C ARG A 846 -1.86 -43.09 18.66
N GLY A 847 -1.36 -43.31 17.44
CA GLY A 847 -0.88 -42.25 16.55
C GLY A 847 -2.00 -41.28 16.18
N ALA A 848 -3.17 -41.81 15.81
CA ALA A 848 -4.36 -41.01 15.50
C ALA A 848 -4.75 -40.07 16.66
N ARG A 849 -4.83 -40.60 17.89
CA ARG A 849 -5.12 -39.77 19.07
C ARG A 849 -4.05 -38.70 19.30
N ALA A 850 -2.76 -39.05 19.18
CA ALA A 850 -1.69 -38.08 19.40
C ALA A 850 -1.75 -36.90 18.39
N TRP A 851 -2.08 -37.19 17.14
CA TRP A 851 -2.28 -36.17 16.11
C TRP A 851 -3.49 -35.28 16.40
N LEU A 852 -4.60 -35.87 16.85
CA LEU A 852 -5.82 -35.12 17.17
C LEU A 852 -5.71 -34.28 18.44
N ASP A 853 -5.04 -34.81 19.47
CA ASP A 853 -4.75 -34.07 20.71
C ASP A 853 -3.87 -32.83 20.42
N ALA A 854 -2.99 -32.89 19.41
CA ALA A 854 -2.20 -31.75 18.94
C ALA A 854 -3.00 -30.80 18.01
N ALA A 855 -3.82 -31.33 17.10
CA ALA A 855 -4.51 -30.56 16.07
C ALA A 855 -5.72 -29.78 16.58
N LEU A 856 -6.57 -30.40 17.42
CA LEU A 856 -7.84 -29.81 17.86
C LEU A 856 -7.70 -28.44 18.55
N PRO A 857 -6.71 -28.19 19.45
CA PRO A 857 -6.54 -26.88 20.05
C PRO A 857 -6.28 -25.77 19.01
N VAL A 858 -5.40 -26.04 18.04
CA VAL A 858 -5.04 -25.08 16.99
C VAL A 858 -6.23 -24.84 16.05
N LEU A 859 -6.88 -25.92 15.59
CA LEU A 859 -8.02 -25.82 14.69
C LEU A 859 -9.19 -25.06 15.33
N ARG A 860 -9.49 -25.30 16.61
CA ARG A 860 -10.52 -24.54 17.34
C ARG A 860 -10.17 -23.06 17.48
N GLN A 861 -8.91 -22.75 17.75
CA GLN A 861 -8.44 -21.38 17.88
C GLN A 861 -8.53 -20.62 16.54
N VAL A 862 -8.15 -21.25 15.44
CA VAL A 862 -8.04 -20.60 14.12
C VAL A 862 -9.36 -20.59 13.36
N LEU A 863 -10.04 -21.74 13.30
CA LEU A 863 -11.25 -21.91 12.47
C LEU A 863 -12.54 -21.64 13.25
N GLY A 864 -12.47 -21.63 14.58
CA GLY A 864 -13.62 -21.53 15.46
C GLY A 864 -14.27 -22.89 15.76
N ASP A 865 -15.02 -22.92 16.85
CA ASP A 865 -15.62 -24.15 17.39
C ASP A 865 -16.67 -24.79 16.45
N ASP A 866 -17.36 -23.97 15.66
CA ASP A 866 -18.46 -24.42 14.80
C ASP A 866 -18.00 -24.85 13.40
N HIS A 867 -16.70 -24.87 13.14
CA HIS A 867 -16.16 -25.23 11.82
C HIS A 867 -16.27 -26.74 11.54
N ALA A 868 -16.56 -27.10 10.28
CA ALA A 868 -16.75 -28.48 9.85
C ALA A 868 -15.56 -29.39 10.19
N GLN A 869 -14.33 -28.92 9.96
CA GLN A 869 -13.10 -29.66 10.23
C GLN A 869 -12.87 -29.91 11.73
N VAL A 870 -13.32 -29.00 12.61
CA VAL A 870 -13.27 -29.22 14.06
C VAL A 870 -14.25 -30.33 14.45
N ALA A 871 -15.43 -30.35 13.84
CA ALA A 871 -16.43 -31.38 14.11
C ALA A 871 -15.98 -32.77 13.65
N THR A 872 -15.41 -32.90 12.44
CA THR A 872 -14.89 -34.17 11.91
C THR A 872 -13.65 -34.64 12.68
N ALA A 873 -12.74 -33.74 13.08
CA ALA A 873 -11.60 -34.07 13.94
C ALA A 873 -12.07 -34.56 15.33
N THR A 874 -13.10 -33.93 15.90
CA THR A 874 -13.68 -34.36 17.18
C THR A 874 -14.32 -35.75 17.08
N GLN A 875 -15.00 -36.04 15.96
CA GLN A 875 -15.50 -37.39 15.66
C GLN A 875 -14.35 -38.40 15.57
N ALA A 876 -13.29 -38.09 14.83
CA ALA A 876 -12.12 -38.94 14.69
C ALA A 876 -11.44 -39.23 16.04
N LEU A 877 -11.43 -38.26 16.95
CA LEU A 877 -10.90 -38.43 18.31
C LEU A 877 -11.73 -39.45 19.10
N GLY A 878 -13.06 -39.39 18.97
CA GLY A 878 -13.96 -40.37 19.54
C GLY A 878 -13.71 -41.79 19.03
N VAL A 879 -13.51 -41.95 17.72
CA VAL A 879 -13.17 -43.25 17.09
C VAL A 879 -11.81 -43.76 17.58
N ALA A 880 -10.78 -42.90 17.61
CA ALA A 880 -9.46 -43.28 18.10
C ALA A 880 -9.49 -43.70 19.58
N ARG A 881 -10.21 -42.97 20.44
CA ARG A 881 -10.41 -43.34 21.86
C ARG A 881 -11.14 -44.67 22.02
N ALA A 882 -12.16 -44.92 21.19
CA ALA A 882 -12.88 -46.19 21.19
C ALA A 882 -11.94 -47.37 20.85
N GLY A 883 -11.09 -47.20 19.84
CA GLY A 883 -10.08 -48.20 19.45
C GLY A 883 -9.02 -48.45 20.53
N LEU A 884 -8.74 -47.47 21.40
CA LEU A 884 -7.87 -47.59 22.58
C LEU A 884 -8.56 -48.17 23.81
N GLY A 885 -9.87 -48.44 23.75
CA GLY A 885 -10.66 -48.94 24.88
C GLY A 885 -11.15 -47.86 25.85
N ASP A 886 -10.89 -46.57 25.60
CA ASP A 886 -11.41 -45.44 26.38
C ASP A 886 -12.87 -45.15 25.99
N ARG A 887 -13.79 -45.99 26.48
CA ARG A 887 -15.21 -45.91 26.13
C ARG A 887 -15.87 -44.62 26.62
N ALA A 888 -15.51 -44.15 27.82
CA ALA A 888 -16.09 -42.93 28.40
C ALA A 888 -15.66 -41.68 27.62
N GLY A 889 -14.35 -41.57 27.31
CA GLY A 889 -13.83 -40.47 26.51
C GLY A 889 -14.28 -40.52 25.05
N ALA A 890 -14.54 -41.72 24.50
CA ALA A 890 -15.12 -41.88 23.16
C ALA A 890 -16.57 -41.38 23.09
N VAL A 891 -17.42 -41.75 24.05
CA VAL A 891 -18.82 -41.27 24.11
C VAL A 891 -18.86 -39.75 24.21
N ALA A 892 -18.07 -39.16 25.12
CA ALA A 892 -18.04 -37.71 25.30
C ALA A 892 -17.64 -36.97 24.01
N ALA A 893 -16.58 -37.42 23.33
CA ALA A 893 -16.13 -36.82 22.08
C ALA A 893 -17.17 -36.98 20.94
N LEU A 894 -17.85 -38.13 20.86
CA LEU A 894 -18.85 -38.36 19.81
C LEU A 894 -20.16 -37.62 20.04
N GLU A 895 -20.58 -37.44 21.30
CA GLU A 895 -21.71 -36.56 21.64
C GLU A 895 -21.39 -35.09 21.30
N GLU A 896 -20.17 -34.64 21.60
CA GLU A 896 -19.68 -33.32 21.22
C GLU A 896 -19.67 -33.16 19.68
N ALA A 897 -19.18 -34.16 18.94
CA ALA A 897 -19.15 -34.14 17.48
C ALA A 897 -20.57 -34.04 16.88
N VAL A 898 -21.53 -34.84 17.35
CA VAL A 898 -22.92 -34.78 16.89
C VAL A 898 -23.51 -33.37 17.10
N ALA A 899 -23.36 -32.81 18.29
CA ALA A 899 -23.88 -31.48 18.60
C ALA A 899 -23.25 -30.38 17.71
N ARG A 900 -21.94 -30.48 17.44
CA ARG A 900 -21.23 -29.56 16.55
C ARG A 900 -21.67 -29.69 15.10
N ILE A 901 -21.83 -30.92 14.59
CA ILE A 901 -22.29 -31.17 13.22
C ILE A 901 -23.71 -30.61 13.01
N GLU A 902 -24.62 -30.85 13.96
CA GLU A 902 -25.99 -30.31 13.92
C GLU A 902 -25.99 -28.79 13.93
N LYS A 903 -25.18 -28.18 14.83
CA LYS A 903 -25.05 -26.73 14.92
C LYS A 903 -24.44 -26.10 13.66
N ALA A 904 -23.48 -26.77 13.03
CA ALA A 904 -22.82 -26.32 11.81
C ALA A 904 -23.66 -26.57 10.53
N GLY A 905 -24.76 -27.32 10.63
CA GLY A 905 -25.63 -27.61 9.49
C GLY A 905 -24.95 -28.43 8.38
N LEU A 906 -23.97 -29.27 8.72
CA LEU A 906 -23.29 -30.10 7.73
C LEU A 906 -24.25 -31.16 7.14
N GLY A 907 -23.97 -31.60 5.92
CA GLY A 907 -24.84 -32.52 5.18
C GLY A 907 -25.23 -33.78 5.97
N PRO A 908 -26.43 -34.34 5.72
CA PRO A 908 -27.03 -35.41 6.53
C PRO A 908 -26.14 -36.66 6.68
N GLY A 909 -25.24 -36.91 5.72
CA GLY A 909 -24.28 -38.01 5.79
C GLY A 909 -23.19 -37.85 6.87
N TYR A 910 -22.72 -36.62 7.14
CA TYR A 910 -21.75 -36.37 8.22
C TYR A 910 -22.38 -36.64 9.59
N LEU A 911 -23.61 -36.17 9.79
CA LEU A 911 -24.37 -36.42 11.00
C LEU A 911 -24.62 -37.92 11.20
N ALA A 912 -25.01 -38.63 10.14
CA ALA A 912 -25.20 -40.08 10.16
C ALA A 912 -23.93 -40.84 10.56
N GLY A 913 -22.77 -40.42 10.06
CA GLY A 913 -21.47 -40.99 10.44
C GLY A 913 -21.17 -40.86 11.93
N ALA A 914 -21.31 -39.65 12.49
CA ALA A 914 -21.11 -39.41 13.91
C ALA A 914 -22.13 -40.15 14.80
N GLN A 915 -23.40 -40.19 14.39
CA GLN A 915 -24.45 -40.93 15.09
C GLN A 915 -24.20 -42.44 15.10
N LEU A 916 -23.73 -43.03 13.99
CA LEU A 916 -23.36 -44.44 13.94
C LEU A 916 -22.13 -44.73 14.81
N ALA A 917 -21.10 -43.88 14.75
CA ALA A 917 -19.93 -44.01 15.61
C ALA A 917 -20.32 -43.96 17.10
N LEU A 918 -21.22 -43.04 17.49
CA LEU A 918 -21.77 -42.97 18.84
C LEU A 918 -22.56 -44.24 19.20
N ALA A 919 -23.42 -44.71 18.30
CA ALA A 919 -24.20 -45.93 18.51
C ALA A 919 -23.32 -47.15 18.82
N ARG A 920 -22.15 -47.26 18.16
CA ARG A 920 -21.18 -48.36 18.35
C ARG A 920 -20.52 -48.34 19.73
N VAL A 921 -20.33 -47.17 20.33
CA VAL A 921 -19.63 -47.01 21.61
C VAL A 921 -20.56 -46.88 22.81
N LEU A 922 -21.87 -46.71 22.62
CA LEU A 922 -22.83 -46.64 23.72
C LEU A 922 -22.90 -47.96 24.53
N PRO A 923 -23.01 -47.91 25.87
CA PRO A 923 -23.06 -49.12 26.70
C PRO A 923 -24.34 -49.93 26.46
N ALA A 924 -24.34 -51.21 26.86
CA ALA A 924 -25.49 -52.10 26.69
C ALA A 924 -26.78 -51.58 27.34
N ALA A 925 -26.68 -50.83 28.43
CA ALA A 925 -27.81 -50.17 29.09
C ALA A 925 -28.50 -49.10 28.21
N ALA A 926 -27.81 -48.57 27.20
CA ALA A 926 -28.32 -47.57 26.27
C ALA A 926 -28.70 -48.17 24.90
N ARG A 927 -29.01 -49.47 24.83
CA ARG A 927 -29.30 -50.20 23.56
C ARG A 927 -30.40 -49.54 22.72
N THR A 928 -31.47 -49.04 23.35
CA THR A 928 -32.56 -48.34 22.64
C THR A 928 -32.05 -47.07 21.97
N ARG A 929 -31.23 -46.27 22.68
CA ARG A 929 -30.61 -45.05 22.13
C ARG A 929 -29.66 -45.40 20.99
N ALA A 930 -28.82 -46.42 21.15
CA ALA A 930 -27.89 -46.88 20.12
C ALA A 930 -28.62 -47.32 18.83
N ARG A 931 -29.71 -48.10 18.97
CA ARG A 931 -30.52 -48.53 17.81
C ARG A 931 -31.21 -47.36 17.12
N SER A 932 -31.74 -46.40 17.89
CA SER A 932 -32.35 -45.17 17.37
C SER A 932 -31.36 -44.36 16.55
N LEU A 933 -30.15 -44.13 17.07
CA LEU A 933 -29.09 -43.39 16.39
C LEU A 933 -28.67 -44.07 15.08
N ALA A 934 -28.44 -45.38 15.10
CA ALA A 934 -28.06 -46.11 13.89
C ALA A 934 -29.19 -46.17 12.84
N THR A 935 -30.46 -46.20 13.28
CA THR A 935 -31.61 -46.16 12.35
C THR A 935 -31.76 -44.78 11.72
N ALA A 936 -31.55 -43.71 12.50
CA ALA A 936 -31.50 -42.35 11.97
C ALA A 936 -30.38 -42.17 10.94
N ALA A 937 -29.18 -42.71 11.22
CA ALA A 937 -28.06 -42.70 10.29
C ALA A 937 -28.39 -43.42 8.96
N VAL A 938 -28.98 -44.62 9.03
CA VAL A 938 -29.40 -45.37 7.83
C VAL A 938 -30.48 -44.62 7.03
N ALA A 939 -31.44 -43.99 7.70
CA ALA A 939 -32.47 -43.21 7.04
C ALA A 939 -31.88 -42.00 6.31
N ALA A 940 -30.92 -41.31 6.93
CA ALA A 940 -30.22 -40.18 6.35
C ALA A 940 -29.42 -40.58 5.10
N TRP A 941 -28.62 -41.65 5.16
CA TRP A 941 -27.90 -42.15 3.99
C TRP A 941 -28.81 -42.71 2.90
N ARG A 942 -29.99 -43.24 3.20
CA ARG A 942 -30.93 -43.67 2.15
C ARG A 942 -31.59 -42.50 1.41
N ALA A 943 -31.78 -41.38 2.09
CA ALA A 943 -32.33 -40.17 1.47
C ALA A 943 -31.33 -39.52 0.50
N ASP A 944 -30.03 -39.73 0.74
CA ASP A 944 -28.92 -39.27 -0.10
C ASP A 944 -27.83 -40.36 -0.19
N PRO A 945 -28.03 -41.38 -1.06
CA PRO A 945 -27.20 -42.59 -1.05
C PRO A 945 -25.80 -42.41 -1.65
N ILE A 946 -25.57 -41.32 -2.40
CA ILE A 946 -24.36 -41.19 -3.19
C ILE A 946 -23.19 -40.83 -2.27
N GLY A 947 -22.14 -41.66 -2.27
CA GLY A 947 -20.96 -41.46 -1.44
C GLY A 947 -20.99 -42.14 -0.06
N TRP A 948 -22.10 -42.79 0.29
CA TRP A 948 -22.28 -43.44 1.59
C TRP A 948 -22.67 -44.91 1.48
N GLU A 949 -22.52 -45.54 0.31
CA GLU A 949 -22.99 -46.91 0.08
C GLU A 949 -22.28 -47.92 0.99
N ALA A 950 -20.99 -47.71 1.25
CA ALA A 950 -20.21 -48.55 2.15
C ALA A 950 -20.67 -48.41 3.60
N GLU A 951 -20.84 -47.17 4.06
CA GLU A 951 -21.29 -46.79 5.40
C GLU A 951 -22.72 -47.25 5.66
N LEU A 952 -23.61 -47.06 4.68
CA LEU A 952 -24.99 -47.53 4.70
C LEU A 952 -25.04 -49.05 4.82
N ALA A 953 -24.29 -49.77 3.98
CA ALA A 953 -24.24 -51.23 4.03
C ALA A 953 -23.67 -51.72 5.38
N GLU A 954 -22.69 -51.02 5.93
CA GLU A 954 -22.10 -51.33 7.24
C GLU A 954 -23.07 -51.10 8.39
N ALA A 955 -23.79 -49.98 8.40
CA ALA A 955 -24.78 -49.66 9.41
C ALA A 955 -25.99 -50.59 9.37
N GLU A 956 -26.43 -50.97 8.16
CA GLU A 956 -27.47 -51.98 8.00
C GLU A 956 -27.02 -53.35 8.51
N ARG A 957 -25.75 -53.74 8.25
CA ARG A 957 -25.17 -54.97 8.85
C ARG A 957 -25.14 -54.88 10.38
N TRP A 958 -24.74 -53.73 10.92
CA TRP A 958 -24.70 -53.50 12.37
C TRP A 958 -26.11 -53.61 13.00
N LEU A 959 -27.12 -53.01 12.38
CA LEU A 959 -28.53 -53.07 12.85
C LEU A 959 -29.12 -54.49 12.77
N ARG A 960 -28.66 -55.33 11.83
CA ARG A 960 -29.08 -56.73 11.71
C ARG A 960 -28.44 -57.64 12.76
N THR A 961 -27.26 -57.28 13.28
CA THR A 961 -26.46 -58.13 14.19
C THR A 961 -26.60 -57.76 15.68
N ARG A 962 -27.38 -56.72 16.00
CA ARG A 962 -27.59 -56.17 17.35
C ARG A 962 -29.08 -56.02 17.65
#